data_AF-M5RGL3-F1
#
_entry.id   AF-M5RGL3-F1
#
_cell.length_a   1.000
_cell.length_b   1.000
_cell.length_c   1.000
_cell.angle_alpha   90.00
_cell.angle_beta   90.00
_cell.angle_gamma   90.00
#
_symmetry.space_group_name_H-M   'P 1'
#
loop_
_entity.id
_entity.type
_entity.pdbx_description
1 polymer ?
#
loop_
_entity_poly.entity_id
_entity_poly.type
_entity_poly.pdbx_seq_one_letter_code
_entity_poly.pdbx_strand_id
1 'polypeptide(L)'
;DLLPFAFSGWDDAIVISSNPGDRTDDPITVADTVYFDFGWVNLGDASTGGSYAVEARLDGSIIAFNGDIPDTASFSGFSFSDIDEGPLSVGLHTVSFEVDVDGDIAEDNETNNVYSRQFTVMEVGTEDFGDAPTAAQSGLASSYPTLLADNGARHTPVSGFQLGDSIDVEADGQPSVGASDDDTFNTDDEDGVEFTSAISIGGVATADVLVTNTAGVTNPYLDAWIDFNQDGDWDDSGELVFSGAVVAGTNSINVTVPGTTLPGVTYARFRLHDGTSGLTPTGLASSGEVEDYLVQTSTPGQWSDQGPSPTINGQLELGTQPNRQVTGAIHTVLAHPTDPDIVYIGSVNGGIWRTNNFTAADPTWVPQTDFLESLGIGAMAFDPTDPTFNTIVAGTAKYSSFAGLGGVRGPVYRTTDGGANWIQLASDGLRTVGENISGIAARGNTIVVSSSVNFGGIFRSTDGGATFHPITDADFVSPNDNFTDLVEDPTNINRLYTVSEGIGGSAGIYRSDNFGVNWTKIAGDGSAAIDTLLQQSNNVEMAVSPQTGRLFAAVLISAQPQGVFYSDNTTAGTPTWTQMDVPVLPLGGTAAITGATNATPIVITSANHGLVSGSYVVIDGVAGNTAANGFYRVTRLTDNTFSLDNSSGNGDYVSGGTWSEVTGPNPRPKDIEETGAQGRIHFSIVVDPTDPDIVYIGGDRQEQPNVIGDNTYGGAIFRGDASIARNPRVAPSPQWDHATHDFVPGVDPDGGTASGTAPHADSREMVFDANGNLVEVDDGGIYMRTSPRDRFGDWFSKAGTLGVVEFHDVGY
;
A
#
# COMPACT_ATOMS: atom_id res chain seq x y z
N ASP A 1 2.17 11.90 72.04
CA ASP A 1 2.75 11.38 70.80
C ASP A 1 4.17 11.89 70.65
N LEU A 2 5.10 11.04 71.06
CA LEU A 2 6.52 11.04 70.82
C LEU A 2 6.73 10.38 69.48
N LEU A 3 7.14 11.16 68.48
CA LEU A 3 7.14 10.68 67.11
C LEU A 3 8.49 10.88 66.44
N PRO A 4 8.91 9.92 65.60
CA PRO A 4 9.92 10.13 64.58
C PRO A 4 9.67 11.44 63.81
N PHE A 5 10.72 12.26 63.65
CA PHE A 5 10.59 13.62 63.12
C PHE A 5 11.84 14.06 62.35
N ALA A 6 11.63 14.49 61.10
CA ALA A 6 12.66 15.12 60.28
C ALA A 6 12.84 16.60 60.66
N PHE A 7 14.05 17.00 61.06
CA PHE A 7 14.37 18.40 61.36
C PHE A 7 14.56 19.24 60.09
N SER A 8 14.54 20.56 60.24
CA SER A 8 14.77 21.46 59.09
C SER A 8 16.14 21.19 58.45
N GLY A 9 16.12 20.83 57.16
CA GLY A 9 17.31 20.49 56.39
C GLY A 9 17.73 19.03 56.50
N TRP A 10 16.93 18.19 57.17
CA TRP A 10 17.03 16.74 57.08
C TRP A 10 16.07 16.23 56.02
N ASP A 11 16.52 15.26 55.22
CA ASP A 11 15.67 14.63 54.20
C ASP A 11 14.62 13.70 54.84
N ASP A 12 14.92 13.13 56.01
CA ASP A 12 14.05 12.20 56.73
C ASP A 12 14.32 12.22 58.26
N ALA A 13 13.53 11.51 59.06
CA ALA A 13 13.77 11.28 60.49
C ALA A 13 14.98 10.36 60.76
N ILE A 14 15.44 9.61 59.74
CA ILE A 14 16.74 8.92 59.74
C ILE A 14 17.54 9.44 58.54
N VAL A 15 18.73 10.00 58.76
CA VAL A 15 19.66 10.37 57.67
C VAL A 15 20.79 9.34 57.60
N ILE A 16 21.17 8.94 56.38
CA ILE A 16 22.18 7.91 56.10
C ILE A 16 23.28 8.53 55.24
N SER A 17 24.47 8.76 55.78
CA SER A 17 25.54 9.48 55.06
C SER A 17 26.89 8.77 55.09
N SER A 18 27.75 9.15 54.15
CA SER A 18 29.15 8.71 54.04
C SER A 18 30.12 9.64 54.77
N ASN A 19 29.68 10.85 55.15
CA ASN A 19 30.46 11.80 55.95
C ASN A 19 29.71 12.26 57.21
N PRO A 20 30.44 12.53 58.31
CA PRO A 20 29.84 13.04 59.54
C PRO A 20 29.38 14.50 59.38
N GLY A 21 28.21 14.80 59.92
CA GLY A 21 27.57 16.11 59.94
C GLY A 21 26.70 16.43 58.73
N ASP A 22 26.62 15.51 57.77
CA ASP A 22 25.69 15.59 56.66
C ASP A 22 24.25 15.45 57.17
N ARG A 23 23.32 16.07 56.46
CA ARG A 23 21.90 16.09 56.82
C ARG A 23 21.01 15.55 55.72
N THR A 24 21.62 15.04 54.66
CA THR A 24 20.99 14.49 53.48
C THR A 24 21.62 13.14 53.22
N ASP A 25 20.87 12.24 52.59
CA ASP A 25 21.37 10.88 52.35
C ASP A 25 22.49 10.89 51.29
N ASP A 26 23.51 10.04 51.48
CA ASP A 26 24.54 9.75 50.47
C ASP A 26 24.34 8.35 49.86
N PRO A 27 24.77 8.12 48.61
CA PRO A 27 25.00 6.76 48.12
C PRO A 27 26.15 6.11 48.90
N ILE A 28 25.98 4.85 49.29
CA ILE A 28 26.92 4.12 50.15
C ILE A 28 27.54 2.95 49.38
N THR A 29 28.85 2.90 49.33
CA THR A 29 29.63 1.77 48.81
C THR A 29 30.31 0.97 49.93
N VAL A 30 30.80 -0.23 49.63
CA VAL A 30 31.59 -1.06 50.55
C VAL A 30 32.90 -0.40 51.00
N ALA A 31 33.32 0.69 50.34
CA ALA A 31 34.50 1.45 50.71
C ALA A 31 34.19 2.56 51.74
N ASP A 32 32.91 2.95 51.88
CA ASP A 32 32.50 4.08 52.69
C ASP A 32 32.33 3.69 54.15
N THR A 33 32.46 4.68 55.04
CA THR A 33 32.05 4.56 56.44
C THR A 33 30.65 5.15 56.58
N VAL A 34 29.72 4.40 57.17
CA VAL A 34 28.31 4.81 57.25
C VAL A 34 28.01 5.51 58.57
N TYR A 35 27.33 6.65 58.47
CA TYR A 35 26.86 7.45 59.60
C TYR A 35 25.33 7.52 59.60
N PHE A 36 24.73 7.43 60.79
CA PHE A 36 23.29 7.60 60.98
C PHE A 36 22.96 8.75 61.92
N ASP A 37 22.00 9.58 61.50
CA ASP A 37 21.30 10.52 62.37
C ASP A 37 19.85 10.07 62.60
N PHE A 38 19.32 10.26 63.81
CA PHE A 38 17.95 9.88 64.20
C PHE A 38 17.26 11.04 64.89
N GLY A 39 16.05 11.42 64.47
CA GLY A 39 15.33 12.57 65.01
C GLY A 39 13.91 12.24 65.49
N TRP A 40 13.52 12.80 66.64
CA TRP A 40 12.15 12.67 67.18
C TRP A 40 11.70 13.91 67.94
N VAL A 41 10.40 14.01 68.19
CA VAL A 41 9.77 15.17 68.85
C VAL A 41 8.60 14.75 69.73
N ASN A 42 8.38 15.47 70.83
CA ASN A 42 7.11 15.42 71.56
C ASN A 42 6.09 16.38 70.90
N LEU A 43 5.08 15.86 70.20
CA LEU A 43 3.99 16.68 69.62
C LEU A 43 2.77 16.82 70.55
N GLY A 44 2.80 16.23 71.75
CA GLY A 44 1.74 16.38 72.74
C GLY A 44 1.60 17.83 73.24
N ASP A 45 0.43 18.18 73.79
CA ASP A 45 0.14 19.51 74.34
C ASP A 45 0.68 19.72 75.77
N ALA A 46 1.39 18.72 76.31
CA ALA A 46 2.02 18.72 77.62
C ALA A 46 3.45 18.14 77.57
N SER A 47 4.20 18.27 78.66
CA SER A 47 5.46 17.55 78.81
C SER A 47 5.21 16.06 79.07
N THR A 48 6.19 15.20 78.78
CA THR A 48 6.06 13.74 78.99
C THR A 48 5.84 13.39 80.46
N GLY A 49 6.24 14.25 81.40
CA GLY A 49 6.00 14.10 82.83
C GLY A 49 6.90 13.07 83.52
N GLY A 50 7.81 12.46 82.76
CA GLY A 50 8.77 11.43 83.15
C GLY A 50 9.84 11.24 82.09
N SER A 51 10.90 10.49 82.42
CA SER A 51 11.89 10.06 81.43
C SER A 51 11.42 8.84 80.65
N TYR A 52 12.02 8.62 79.48
CA TYR A 52 11.74 7.51 78.58
C TYR A 52 13.00 7.03 77.86
N ALA A 53 12.92 5.88 77.20
CA ALA A 53 14.04 5.25 76.51
C ALA A 53 13.92 5.33 74.99
N VAL A 54 15.04 5.45 74.29
CA VAL A 54 15.11 5.42 72.81
C VAL A 54 16.17 4.43 72.39
N GLU A 55 15.84 3.61 71.39
CA GLU A 55 16.71 2.56 70.86
C GLU A 55 16.78 2.63 69.34
N ALA A 56 17.97 2.59 68.77
CA ALA A 56 18.20 2.48 67.32
C ALA A 56 18.87 1.14 67.00
N ARG A 57 18.47 0.53 65.87
CA ARG A 57 18.93 -0.77 65.40
C ARG A 57 19.33 -0.73 63.93
N LEU A 58 20.41 -1.43 63.60
CA LEU A 58 20.83 -1.80 62.25
C LEU A 58 20.72 -3.32 62.09
N ASP A 59 19.93 -3.77 61.13
CA ASP A 59 19.62 -5.19 60.88
C ASP A 59 19.20 -5.96 62.14
N GLY A 60 18.43 -5.27 63.00
CA GLY A 60 17.95 -5.79 64.27
C GLY A 60 18.95 -5.77 65.43
N SER A 61 20.22 -5.40 65.18
CA SER A 61 21.24 -5.21 66.22
C SER A 61 21.19 -3.79 66.75
N ILE A 62 21.28 -3.60 68.07
CA ILE A 62 21.25 -2.26 68.69
C ILE A 62 22.55 -1.52 68.36
N ILE A 63 22.43 -0.35 67.76
CA ILE A 63 23.54 0.55 67.39
C ILE A 63 23.61 1.78 68.29
N ALA A 64 22.47 2.26 68.80
CA ALA A 64 22.41 3.31 69.81
C ALA A 64 21.29 3.04 70.81
N PHE A 65 21.52 3.35 72.08
CA PHE A 65 20.51 3.26 73.14
C PHE A 65 20.71 4.36 74.16
N ASN A 66 19.63 5.04 74.53
CA ASN A 66 19.60 5.94 75.67
C ASN A 66 18.37 5.66 76.53
N GLY A 67 18.58 5.12 77.72
CA GLY A 67 17.52 4.71 78.63
C GLY A 67 17.04 5.77 79.62
N ASP A 68 17.47 7.03 79.47
CA ASP A 68 17.07 8.11 80.38
C ASP A 68 16.97 9.45 79.65
N ILE A 69 16.13 9.51 78.60
CA ILE A 69 15.76 10.78 77.98
C ILE A 69 14.90 11.55 78.99
N PRO A 70 15.30 12.76 79.42
CA PRO A 70 14.60 13.49 80.49
C PRO A 70 13.20 13.96 80.05
N ASP A 71 12.37 14.38 81.00
CA ASP A 71 11.04 15.00 80.75
C ASP A 71 11.11 16.04 79.62
N THR A 72 10.44 15.75 78.49
CA THR A 72 10.51 16.57 77.29
C THR A 72 9.30 17.46 77.19
N ALA A 73 9.53 18.76 77.06
CA ALA A 73 8.45 19.74 76.90
C ALA A 73 7.72 19.55 75.56
N SER A 74 6.45 19.95 75.54
CA SER A 74 5.63 20.03 74.34
C SER A 74 6.37 20.75 73.20
N PHE A 75 6.32 20.18 72.00
CA PHE A 75 6.99 20.63 70.77
C PHE A 75 8.53 20.72 70.83
N SER A 76 9.18 19.93 71.69
CA SER A 76 10.64 19.84 71.78
C SER A 76 11.16 18.57 71.09
N GLY A 77 12.19 18.73 70.26
CA GLY A 77 12.82 17.63 69.52
C GLY A 77 14.22 17.29 70.02
N PHE A 78 14.62 16.05 69.77
CA PHE A 78 15.90 15.46 70.14
C PHE A 78 16.45 14.64 68.98
N SER A 79 17.76 14.40 69.00
CA SER A 79 18.40 13.53 68.03
C SER A 79 19.53 12.71 68.61
N PHE A 80 19.81 11.59 67.96
CA PHE A 80 21.16 11.04 67.87
C PHE A 80 21.77 11.57 66.57
N SER A 81 23.05 11.91 66.61
CA SER A 81 23.76 12.35 65.41
C SER A 81 25.11 11.69 65.30
N ASP A 82 25.53 11.44 64.07
CA ASP A 82 26.82 10.87 63.66
C ASP A 82 27.11 9.52 64.33
N ILE A 83 26.12 8.61 64.34
CA ILE A 83 26.34 7.22 64.78
C ILE A 83 27.18 6.49 63.72
N ASP A 84 28.47 6.31 63.99
CA ASP A 84 29.46 5.66 63.12
C ASP A 84 29.36 4.13 63.22
N GLU A 85 28.96 3.49 62.12
CA GLU A 85 28.87 2.02 62.02
C GLU A 85 30.00 1.39 61.17
N GLY A 86 30.98 2.19 60.72
CA GLY A 86 32.02 1.71 59.83
C GLY A 86 31.50 1.31 58.44
N PRO A 87 32.34 0.65 57.64
CA PRO A 87 31.91 0.04 56.38
C PRO A 87 30.98 -1.14 56.62
N LEU A 88 29.93 -1.22 55.80
CA LEU A 88 28.95 -2.30 55.83
C LEU A 88 29.19 -3.28 54.66
N SER A 89 28.62 -4.48 54.79
CA SER A 89 28.67 -5.48 53.71
C SER A 89 27.82 -5.04 52.52
N VAL A 90 28.17 -5.47 51.31
CA VAL A 90 27.31 -5.28 50.15
C VAL A 90 25.90 -5.86 50.40
N GLY A 91 24.87 -5.14 49.96
CA GLY A 91 23.48 -5.57 50.03
C GLY A 91 22.54 -4.61 50.77
N LEU A 92 21.29 -5.06 50.94
CA LEU A 92 20.22 -4.29 51.56
C LEU A 92 20.31 -4.38 53.09
N HIS A 93 20.36 -3.22 53.74
CA HIS A 93 20.38 -3.04 55.18
C HIS A 93 19.09 -2.35 55.65
N THR A 94 18.64 -2.66 56.87
CA THR A 94 17.48 -2.03 57.50
C THR A 94 17.91 -1.30 58.78
N VAL A 95 17.72 0.02 58.80
CA VAL A 95 17.94 0.86 59.97
C VAL A 95 16.60 1.27 60.57
N SER A 96 16.50 1.28 61.90
CA SER A 96 15.27 1.65 62.59
C SER A 96 15.57 2.29 63.93
N PHE A 97 14.61 3.04 64.44
CA PHE A 97 14.62 3.47 65.84
C PHE A 97 13.21 3.49 66.42
N GLU A 98 13.15 3.28 67.73
CA GLU A 98 11.93 3.26 68.53
C GLU A 98 12.06 4.25 69.68
N VAL A 99 11.07 5.14 69.77
CA VAL A 99 10.94 6.13 70.84
C VAL A 99 10.03 5.57 71.94
N ASP A 100 10.37 5.80 73.19
CA ASP A 100 9.65 5.22 74.33
C ASP A 100 9.51 3.69 74.27
N VAL A 101 10.63 3.00 74.04
CA VAL A 101 10.68 1.53 73.86
C VAL A 101 10.15 0.74 75.07
N ASP A 102 10.14 1.36 76.26
CA ASP A 102 9.61 0.76 77.49
C ASP A 102 8.11 1.04 77.70
N GLY A 103 7.51 1.96 76.91
CA GLY A 103 6.12 2.39 77.01
C GLY A 103 5.81 3.14 78.31
N ASP A 104 6.75 3.94 78.81
CA ASP A 104 6.67 4.64 80.08
C ASP A 104 5.80 5.92 79.98
N ILE A 105 5.66 6.48 78.78
CA ILE A 105 4.85 7.68 78.51
C ILE A 105 3.55 7.25 77.83
N ALA A 106 2.42 7.47 78.50
CA ALA A 106 1.13 7.17 77.90
C ALA A 106 0.78 8.16 76.79
N GLU A 107 0.50 7.65 75.59
CA GLU A 107 0.29 8.44 74.38
C GLU A 107 -1.12 8.24 73.80
N ASP A 108 -1.56 9.10 72.87
CA ASP A 108 -2.85 8.91 72.21
C ASP A 108 -2.76 7.74 71.20
N ASN A 109 -1.57 7.50 70.67
CA ASN A 109 -1.25 6.36 69.83
C ASN A 109 0.09 5.75 70.24
N GLU A 110 0.06 4.50 70.70
CA GLU A 110 1.24 3.74 71.13
C GLU A 110 1.93 2.99 69.98
N THR A 111 1.46 3.16 68.73
CA THR A 111 1.90 2.34 67.59
C THR A 111 2.73 3.09 66.56
N ASN A 112 2.96 4.40 66.74
CA ASN A 112 3.68 5.27 65.80
C ASN A 112 5.05 5.74 66.32
N ASN A 113 5.59 5.06 67.33
CA ASN A 113 6.88 5.42 67.93
C ASN A 113 8.08 4.76 67.25
N VAL A 114 7.82 3.84 66.31
CA VAL A 114 8.84 3.12 65.54
C VAL A 114 8.93 3.69 64.14
N TYR A 115 10.15 3.92 63.66
CA TYR A 115 10.42 4.25 62.28
C TYR A 115 11.57 3.42 61.73
N SER A 116 11.43 2.93 60.50
CA SER A 116 12.42 2.08 59.84
C SER A 116 12.58 2.47 58.38
N ARG A 117 13.83 2.47 57.91
CA ARG A 117 14.21 2.68 56.50
C ARG A 117 15.15 1.57 56.03
N GLN A 118 15.13 1.30 54.73
CA GLN A 118 16.10 0.42 54.09
C GLN A 118 17.04 1.24 53.21
N PHE A 119 18.29 0.80 53.11
CA PHE A 119 19.30 1.38 52.23
C PHE A 119 20.23 0.26 51.73
N THR A 120 20.91 0.49 50.60
CA THR A 120 21.78 -0.51 49.97
C THR A 120 23.22 -0.05 50.03
N VAL A 121 24.14 -0.97 50.34
CA VAL A 121 25.59 -0.77 50.23
C VAL A 121 26.08 -1.48 48.97
N MET A 122 26.85 -0.79 48.12
CA MET A 122 27.22 -1.23 46.77
C MET A 122 28.70 -1.67 46.63
N GLU A 123 28.99 -2.60 45.72
CA GLU A 123 30.37 -3.02 45.36
C GLU A 123 30.93 -2.14 44.22
N VAL A 124 32.26 -1.94 44.15
CA VAL A 124 32.90 -1.10 43.11
C VAL A 124 33.38 -1.94 41.92
N GLY A 125 33.00 -1.53 40.71
CA GLY A 125 33.29 -2.19 39.44
C GLY A 125 34.69 -2.00 38.84
N THR A 126 34.97 -2.78 37.80
CA THR A 126 36.16 -2.59 36.92
C THR A 126 35.86 -2.77 35.43
N GLU A 127 34.65 -3.20 35.10
CA GLU A 127 34.15 -3.43 33.76
C GLU A 127 32.91 -2.54 33.61
N ASP A 128 32.68 -2.01 32.42
CA ASP A 128 31.44 -1.32 32.05
C ASP A 128 30.44 -2.41 31.61
N PHE A 129 29.23 -2.42 32.16
CA PHE A 129 28.15 -3.34 31.79
C PHE A 129 26.97 -2.58 31.20
N GLY A 130 26.32 -3.18 30.20
CA GLY A 130 25.02 -2.68 29.76
C GLY A 130 23.94 -2.86 30.84
N ASP A 131 22.78 -2.26 30.59
CA ASP A 131 21.76 -2.06 31.62
C ASP A 131 20.32 -2.42 31.13
N ALA A 132 20.20 -3.10 29.98
CA ALA A 132 18.90 -3.51 29.45
C ALA A 132 18.05 -4.32 30.46
N PRO A 133 16.71 -4.18 30.44
CA PRO A 133 15.85 -4.65 31.52
C PRO A 133 15.75 -6.16 31.69
N THR A 134 15.35 -6.53 32.91
CA THR A 134 14.76 -7.85 33.16
C THR A 134 13.34 -7.97 32.57
N ALA A 135 12.86 -9.21 32.42
CA ALA A 135 11.48 -9.51 32.01
C ALA A 135 10.42 -8.80 32.89
N ALA A 136 10.71 -8.64 34.18
CA ALA A 136 9.79 -7.97 35.11
C ALA A 136 9.72 -6.46 34.90
N GLN A 137 10.82 -5.84 34.43
CA GLN A 137 10.91 -4.41 34.16
C GLN A 137 10.34 -4.06 32.79
N SER A 138 10.67 -4.82 31.76
CA SER A 138 10.18 -4.59 30.39
C SER A 138 8.75 -5.11 30.16
N GLY A 139 8.32 -6.10 30.94
CA GLY A 139 7.07 -6.82 30.72
C GLY A 139 7.13 -7.85 29.59
N LEU A 140 8.32 -8.12 29.05
CA LEU A 140 8.56 -9.12 28.00
C LEU A 140 8.64 -10.55 28.57
N ALA A 141 8.69 -11.54 27.67
CA ALA A 141 8.71 -12.95 28.04
C ALA A 141 10.04 -13.40 28.66
N SER A 142 11.14 -12.75 28.29
CA SER A 142 12.52 -13.02 28.74
C SER A 142 13.17 -11.77 29.32
N SER A 143 14.24 -11.96 30.08
CA SER A 143 15.13 -10.88 30.48
C SER A 143 16.23 -10.72 29.45
N TYR A 144 16.63 -9.49 29.16
CA TYR A 144 17.83 -9.24 28.38
C TYR A 144 19.06 -9.77 29.14
N PRO A 145 20.08 -10.29 28.42
CA PRO A 145 21.31 -10.77 29.03
C PRO A 145 22.20 -9.59 29.43
N THR A 146 21.95 -9.11 30.65
CA THR A 146 22.57 -7.90 31.22
C THR A 146 23.49 -8.24 32.38
N LEU A 147 23.06 -9.16 33.26
CA LEU A 147 23.85 -9.59 34.41
C LEU A 147 25.02 -10.51 34.01
N LEU A 148 26.09 -10.48 34.80
CA LEU A 148 27.26 -11.35 34.69
C LEU A 148 26.89 -12.83 34.77
N ALA A 149 25.87 -13.17 35.58
CA ALA A 149 25.33 -14.53 35.68
C ALA A 149 24.79 -15.06 34.33
N ASP A 150 24.30 -14.16 33.48
CA ASP A 150 23.78 -14.42 32.14
C ASP A 150 24.82 -14.16 31.04
N ASN A 151 26.09 -13.97 31.45
CA ASN A 151 27.19 -13.56 30.59
C ASN A 151 26.87 -12.25 29.83
N GLY A 152 26.30 -11.27 30.52
CA GLY A 152 25.97 -9.96 29.96
C GLY A 152 27.12 -9.29 29.22
N ALA A 153 26.75 -8.42 28.27
CA ALA A 153 27.71 -7.59 27.56
C ALA A 153 28.42 -6.70 28.57
N ARG A 154 29.75 -6.69 28.46
CA ARG A 154 30.60 -5.84 29.30
C ARG A 154 31.93 -5.57 28.65
N HIS A 155 32.54 -4.46 28.99
CA HIS A 155 33.78 -3.99 28.38
C HIS A 155 34.81 -3.65 29.45
N THR A 156 36.09 -3.75 29.10
CA THR A 156 37.16 -3.16 29.92
C THR A 156 37.42 -1.74 29.42
N PRO A 157 37.05 -0.69 30.17
CA PRO A 157 37.17 0.68 29.68
C PRO A 157 38.58 1.08 29.29
N VAL A 158 38.69 1.84 28.21
CA VAL A 158 39.94 2.45 27.77
C VAL A 158 39.74 3.96 27.84
N SER A 159 40.45 4.62 28.75
CA SER A 159 40.32 6.07 28.94
C SER A 159 40.51 6.83 27.62
N GLY A 160 39.45 7.52 27.18
CA GLY A 160 39.41 8.27 25.93
C GLY A 160 39.05 7.44 24.69
N PHE A 161 38.51 6.24 24.87
CA PHE A 161 37.86 5.43 23.84
C PHE A 161 36.51 4.89 24.33
N GLN A 162 35.44 5.56 23.92
CA GLN A 162 34.06 5.35 24.35
C GLN A 162 33.09 5.87 23.26
N LEU A 163 31.83 5.50 23.36
CA LEU A 163 30.69 6.18 22.79
C LEU A 163 30.46 7.48 23.59
N GLY A 164 29.99 8.53 22.89
CA GLY A 164 29.73 9.84 23.49
C GLY A 164 30.88 10.46 24.32
N ASP A 165 30.57 11.09 25.45
CA ASP A 165 31.51 11.87 26.28
C ASP A 165 31.89 11.18 27.61
N SER A 166 31.04 10.32 28.15
CA SER A 166 31.19 9.64 29.45
C SER A 166 31.46 8.14 29.30
N ILE A 167 31.75 7.43 30.41
CA ILE A 167 31.83 5.97 30.53
C ILE A 167 31.92 5.64 32.02
N ASP A 168 31.19 4.66 32.50
CA ASP A 168 31.23 4.22 33.89
C ASP A 168 31.69 2.75 34.10
N VAL A 169 31.57 2.22 35.33
CA VAL A 169 32.08 0.89 35.71
C VAL A 169 31.36 0.27 36.91
N GLU A 170 30.85 -0.94 36.72
CA GLU A 170 30.05 -1.68 37.70
C GLU A 170 30.69 -3.04 37.99
N ALA A 171 30.32 -3.60 39.15
CA ALA A 171 30.71 -4.97 39.49
C ALA A 171 29.87 -6.01 38.74
N ASP A 172 28.66 -5.62 38.35
CA ASP A 172 27.66 -6.41 37.61
C ASP A 172 26.67 -5.45 36.94
N GLY A 173 26.02 -5.87 35.87
CA GLY A 173 25.07 -5.04 35.12
C GLY A 173 23.88 -4.58 35.97
N GLN A 174 23.29 -3.44 35.62
CA GLN A 174 22.20 -2.81 36.37
C GLN A 174 20.92 -2.73 35.53
N PRO A 175 20.20 -3.85 35.30
CA PRO A 175 18.98 -3.84 34.49
C PRO A 175 17.99 -2.75 34.91
N SER A 176 17.46 -2.01 33.95
CA SER A 176 16.58 -0.84 34.18
C SER A 176 15.41 -0.79 33.21
N VAL A 177 14.32 -0.10 33.56
CA VAL A 177 13.19 0.08 32.61
C VAL A 177 13.57 1.02 31.47
N GLY A 178 14.40 2.03 31.75
CA GLY A 178 14.79 3.05 30.79
C GLY A 178 15.93 2.66 29.87
N ALA A 179 16.65 1.56 30.16
CA ALA A 179 18.06 1.43 29.77
C ALA A 179 18.81 2.71 30.15
N SER A 180 18.75 3.01 31.46
CA SER A 180 19.10 4.27 32.10
C SER A 180 19.19 4.15 33.65
N ASP A 181 19.39 2.99 34.32
CA ASP A 181 19.44 2.96 35.83
C ASP A 181 20.86 3.01 36.45
N ASP A 182 21.93 2.83 35.70
CA ASP A 182 23.26 3.35 36.10
C ASP A 182 23.24 4.89 36.31
N ASP A 183 22.32 5.60 35.64
CA ASP A 183 22.00 7.02 35.86
C ASP A 183 21.69 7.40 37.31
N THR A 184 21.27 6.43 38.14
CA THR A 184 20.91 6.75 39.52
C THR A 184 22.14 6.94 40.42
N PHE A 185 23.35 6.60 39.95
CA PHE A 185 24.55 6.61 40.80
C PHE A 185 25.89 7.07 40.16
N ASN A 186 25.98 7.52 38.90
CA ASN A 186 27.00 8.48 38.42
C ASN A 186 26.61 9.20 37.07
N THR A 187 27.56 9.63 36.22
CA THR A 187 27.36 10.48 35.02
C THR A 187 26.78 9.70 33.84
N ASP A 188 25.57 10.07 33.40
CA ASP A 188 24.90 9.76 32.10
C ASP A 188 25.91 9.46 30.98
N ASP A 189 26.02 8.18 30.62
CA ASP A 189 26.86 7.65 29.53
C ASP A 189 26.08 6.99 28.40
N GLU A 190 24.73 6.96 28.42
CA GLU A 190 23.88 6.81 27.22
C GLU A 190 23.87 8.06 26.33
N ASP A 191 25.04 8.68 26.12
CA ASP A 191 25.21 9.92 25.37
C ASP A 191 25.80 9.72 23.96
N GLY A 192 26.05 8.46 23.58
CA GLY A 192 26.66 8.07 22.32
C GLY A 192 25.74 7.96 21.11
N VAL A 193 24.45 7.69 21.26
CA VAL A 193 23.56 7.34 20.13
C VAL A 193 22.29 8.18 20.09
N GLU A 194 22.03 8.82 18.94
CA GLU A 194 20.79 9.54 18.67
C GLU A 194 20.09 9.00 17.41
N PHE A 195 18.87 8.47 17.53
CA PHE A 195 18.03 8.14 16.39
C PHE A 195 17.47 9.42 15.74
N THR A 196 17.94 9.74 14.52
CA THR A 196 17.58 10.97 13.79
C THR A 196 16.33 10.83 12.92
N SER A 197 15.74 9.63 12.85
CA SER A 197 14.44 9.38 12.22
C SER A 197 13.65 8.30 12.96
N ALA A 198 12.34 8.23 12.69
CA ALA A 198 11.45 7.28 13.33
C ALA A 198 11.74 5.84 12.89
N ILE A 199 11.82 4.92 13.85
CA ILE A 199 11.92 3.47 13.61
C ILE A 199 10.54 2.96 13.19
N SER A 200 10.28 3.05 11.89
CA SER A 200 8.99 2.68 11.29
C SER A 200 9.03 1.26 10.75
N ILE A 201 8.02 0.44 11.08
CA ILE A 201 7.91 -0.96 10.63
C ILE A 201 8.05 -1.04 9.10
N GLY A 202 8.95 -1.91 8.61
CA GLY A 202 9.23 -2.10 7.18
C GLY A 202 10.03 -0.97 6.51
N GLY A 203 10.44 0.06 7.26
CA GLY A 203 11.19 1.21 6.76
C GLY A 203 12.70 1.12 6.94
N VAL A 204 13.37 2.25 6.69
CA VAL A 204 14.79 2.46 7.02
C VAL A 204 14.88 3.68 7.93
N ALA A 205 15.39 3.46 9.14
CA ALA A 205 15.70 4.52 10.10
C ALA A 205 17.18 4.92 10.02
N THR A 206 17.52 6.04 10.65
CA THR A 206 18.86 6.61 10.71
C THR A 206 19.23 6.90 12.15
N ALA A 207 20.45 6.56 12.54
CA ALA A 207 21.01 6.89 13.85
C ALA A 207 22.39 7.53 13.69
N ASP A 208 22.66 8.55 14.48
CA ASP A 208 23.96 9.19 14.59
C ASP A 208 24.67 8.63 15.84
N VAL A 209 25.86 8.06 15.65
CA VAL A 209 26.68 7.45 16.71
C VAL A 209 27.93 8.29 16.93
N LEU A 210 28.03 8.96 18.07
CA LEU A 210 29.18 9.74 18.49
C LEU A 210 30.25 8.82 19.09
N VAL A 211 31.44 8.80 18.49
CA VAL A 211 32.57 8.01 18.98
C VAL A 211 33.70 8.93 19.47
N THR A 212 34.07 8.81 20.73
CA THR A 212 35.27 9.43 21.29
C THR A 212 36.45 8.48 21.16
N ASN A 213 37.55 8.96 20.58
CA ASN A 213 38.78 8.19 20.41
C ASN A 213 40.03 9.08 20.53
N THR A 214 40.20 9.70 21.69
CA THR A 214 41.40 10.46 22.06
C THR A 214 42.56 9.54 22.45
N ALA A 215 42.28 8.28 22.81
CA ALA A 215 43.27 7.25 23.08
C ALA A 215 44.09 6.84 21.84
N GLY A 216 43.59 7.12 20.63
CA GLY A 216 44.27 6.82 19.37
C GLY A 216 44.16 5.35 18.95
N VAL A 217 43.05 4.70 19.29
CA VAL A 217 42.71 3.35 18.84
C VAL A 217 42.67 3.31 17.31
N THR A 218 43.43 2.40 16.70
CA THR A 218 43.63 2.38 15.24
C THR A 218 42.50 1.74 14.46
N ASN A 219 41.64 0.95 15.11
CA ASN A 219 40.55 0.24 14.46
C ASN A 219 39.29 0.19 15.35
N PRO A 220 38.64 1.34 15.58
CA PRO A 220 37.40 1.37 16.32
C PRO A 220 36.28 0.71 15.49
N TYR A 221 35.53 -0.18 16.12
CA TYR A 221 34.54 -1.04 15.49
C TYR A 221 33.27 -1.03 16.35
N LEU A 222 32.11 -0.98 15.70
CA LEU A 222 30.81 -0.92 16.34
C LEU A 222 29.94 -2.08 15.85
N ASP A 223 29.32 -2.76 16.80
CA ASP A 223 28.19 -3.65 16.56
C ASP A 223 26.94 -3.11 17.26
N ALA A 224 25.80 -3.16 16.58
CA ALA A 224 24.54 -2.65 17.10
C ALA A 224 23.38 -3.60 16.81
N TRP A 225 22.49 -3.75 17.80
CA TRP A 225 21.30 -4.60 17.72
C TRP A 225 20.02 -3.87 18.13
N ILE A 226 18.87 -4.32 17.63
CA ILE A 226 17.53 -3.90 18.07
C ILE A 226 16.63 -5.14 18.15
N ASP A 227 15.99 -5.36 19.30
CA ASP A 227 15.02 -6.44 19.51
C ASP A 227 13.70 -6.05 18.80
N PHE A 228 13.52 -6.52 17.56
CA PHE A 228 12.35 -6.13 16.77
C PHE A 228 11.11 -6.97 17.06
N ASN A 229 11.31 -8.15 17.63
CA ASN A 229 10.24 -9.11 17.90
C ASN A 229 9.70 -9.03 19.34
N GLN A 230 10.34 -8.21 20.20
CA GLN A 230 10.04 -7.97 21.61
C GLN A 230 10.06 -9.25 22.45
N ASP A 231 11.03 -10.15 22.24
CA ASP A 231 11.14 -11.39 22.99
C ASP A 231 12.17 -11.36 24.13
N GLY A 232 12.94 -10.27 24.24
CA GLY A 232 13.89 -10.05 25.32
C GLY A 232 15.29 -10.60 25.04
N ASP A 233 15.64 -10.89 23.78
CA ASP A 233 17.02 -11.10 23.36
C ASP A 233 17.36 -10.40 22.03
N TRP A 234 18.59 -10.59 21.52
CA TRP A 234 19.05 -10.02 20.23
C TRP A 234 19.66 -11.10 19.32
N ASP A 235 19.34 -12.36 19.56
CA ASP A 235 19.95 -13.52 18.88
C ASP A 235 19.23 -13.89 17.57
N ASP A 236 18.25 -13.09 17.16
CA ASP A 236 17.41 -13.35 16.00
C ASP A 236 17.91 -12.76 14.68
N SER A 237 17.47 -13.39 13.59
CA SER A 237 17.84 -12.94 12.24
C SER A 237 17.18 -11.60 11.92
N GLY A 238 18.00 -10.57 11.72
CA GLY A 238 17.54 -9.23 11.36
C GLY A 238 17.68 -8.21 12.48
N GLU A 239 18.11 -8.64 13.66
CA GLU A 239 18.29 -7.78 14.84
C GLU A 239 19.68 -7.16 14.91
N LEU A 240 20.70 -7.78 14.31
CA LEU A 240 21.99 -7.12 14.05
C LEU A 240 21.79 -6.04 12.98
N VAL A 241 21.67 -4.78 13.40
CA VAL A 241 21.36 -3.65 12.52
C VAL A 241 22.61 -2.96 11.96
N PHE A 242 23.74 -3.09 12.65
CA PHE A 242 25.03 -2.57 12.17
C PHE A 242 26.19 -3.41 12.69
N SER A 243 27.21 -3.61 11.86
CA SER A 243 28.49 -4.23 12.23
C SER A 243 29.57 -3.70 11.30
N GLY A 244 30.45 -2.86 11.80
CA GLY A 244 31.40 -2.16 10.93
C GLY A 244 32.40 -1.25 11.63
N ALA A 245 33.42 -0.84 10.86
CA ALA A 245 34.39 0.15 11.32
C ALA A 245 33.74 1.54 11.42
N VAL A 246 34.06 2.24 12.50
CA VAL A 246 33.63 3.62 12.76
C VAL A 246 34.85 4.54 12.83
N VAL A 247 34.65 5.84 12.99
CA VAL A 247 35.74 6.82 13.19
C VAL A 247 35.41 7.78 14.32
N ALA A 248 36.42 8.46 14.86
CA ALA A 248 36.20 9.51 15.86
C ALA A 248 35.26 10.61 15.32
N GLY A 249 34.31 11.03 16.15
CA GLY A 249 33.21 11.94 15.79
C GLY A 249 31.92 11.19 15.47
N THR A 250 30.94 11.91 14.90
CA THR A 250 29.62 11.37 14.59
C THR A 250 29.64 10.47 13.34
N ASN A 251 29.09 9.26 13.46
CA ASN A 251 28.93 8.28 12.39
C ASN A 251 27.42 8.06 12.15
N SER A 252 26.91 8.47 10.99
CA SER A 252 25.51 8.20 10.62
C SER A 252 25.36 6.80 10.04
N ILE A 253 24.53 5.98 10.66
CA ILE A 253 24.24 4.60 10.24
C ILE A 253 22.78 4.46 9.80
N ASN A 254 22.56 3.57 8.83
CA ASN A 254 21.21 3.20 8.37
C ASN A 254 20.77 1.92 9.09
N VAL A 255 19.57 1.94 9.65
CA VAL A 255 18.93 0.84 10.36
C VAL A 255 17.77 0.32 9.51
N THR A 256 17.90 -0.90 8.99
CA THR A 256 16.80 -1.53 8.23
C THR A 256 15.83 -2.17 9.20
N VAL A 257 14.55 -1.76 9.17
CA VAL A 257 13.52 -2.25 10.10
C VAL A 257 12.72 -3.37 9.43
N PRO A 258 12.73 -4.60 9.96
CA PRO A 258 11.96 -5.71 9.41
C PRO A 258 10.46 -5.39 9.28
N GLY A 259 9.81 -5.94 8.24
CA GLY A 259 8.34 -5.85 8.12
C GLY A 259 7.59 -6.64 9.19
N THR A 260 8.29 -7.53 9.89
CA THR A 260 7.76 -8.35 10.99
C THR A 260 7.89 -7.68 12.37
N THR A 261 8.46 -6.48 12.45
CA THR A 261 8.64 -5.74 13.70
C THR A 261 7.31 -5.51 14.41
N LEU A 262 7.28 -5.79 15.72
CA LEU A 262 6.13 -5.46 16.56
C LEU A 262 6.13 -3.97 16.93
N PRO A 263 4.99 -3.26 16.86
CA PRO A 263 4.90 -1.87 17.29
C PRO A 263 4.98 -1.79 18.82
N GLY A 264 5.67 -0.78 19.34
CA GLY A 264 5.76 -0.54 20.77
C GLY A 264 7.18 -0.16 21.21
N VAL A 265 7.39 -0.25 22.51
CA VAL A 265 8.69 -0.03 23.13
C VAL A 265 9.52 -1.32 23.07
N THR A 266 10.80 -1.20 22.75
CA THR A 266 11.79 -2.29 22.77
C THR A 266 13.18 -1.72 23.05
N TYR A 267 14.23 -2.54 22.99
CA TYR A 267 15.58 -2.16 23.41
C TYR A 267 16.62 -2.39 22.30
N ALA A 268 17.56 -1.46 22.21
CA ALA A 268 18.73 -1.52 21.35
C ALA A 268 20.00 -1.67 22.18
N ARG A 269 21.05 -2.29 21.62
CA ARG A 269 22.37 -2.44 22.25
C ARG A 269 23.45 -2.00 21.28
N PHE A 270 24.40 -1.20 21.75
CA PHE A 270 25.55 -0.73 20.98
C PHE A 270 26.83 -1.13 21.70
N ARG A 271 27.79 -1.70 20.96
CA ARG A 271 29.06 -2.17 21.53
C ARG A 271 30.23 -1.63 20.72
N LEU A 272 31.00 -0.74 21.32
CA LEU A 272 32.21 -0.17 20.73
C LEU A 272 33.46 -0.94 21.21
N HIS A 273 34.36 -1.30 20.30
CA HIS A 273 35.58 -2.03 20.65
C HIS A 273 36.72 -1.83 19.62
N ASP A 274 37.92 -2.30 19.93
CA ASP A 274 39.13 -2.19 19.09
C ASP A 274 39.43 -3.41 18.19
N GLY A 275 38.45 -4.30 18.03
CA GLY A 275 38.56 -5.57 17.31
C GLY A 275 38.39 -5.44 15.79
N THR A 276 38.58 -6.53 15.06
CA THR A 276 38.44 -6.59 13.57
C THR A 276 37.31 -7.51 13.09
N SER A 277 36.51 -8.02 14.01
CA SER A 277 35.36 -8.89 13.78
C SER A 277 34.27 -8.53 14.78
N GLY A 278 33.00 -8.63 14.37
CA GLY A 278 31.88 -8.30 15.23
C GLY A 278 31.81 -9.14 16.49
N LEU A 279 31.34 -8.51 17.57
CA LEU A 279 30.98 -9.12 18.84
C LEU A 279 29.60 -9.78 18.76
N THR A 280 29.27 -10.56 19.79
CA THR A 280 27.90 -11.03 20.06
C THR A 280 27.17 -10.01 20.94
N PRO A 281 25.84 -10.08 21.10
CA PRO A 281 25.11 -9.22 22.05
C PRO A 281 25.50 -9.43 23.52
N THR A 282 26.28 -10.47 23.83
CA THR A 282 26.69 -10.89 25.18
C THR A 282 28.21 -11.05 25.30
N GLY A 283 28.72 -11.14 26.53
CA GLY A 283 30.10 -11.48 26.87
C GLY A 283 31.08 -10.30 26.97
N LEU A 284 32.29 -10.60 27.45
CA LEU A 284 33.35 -9.62 27.67
C LEU A 284 34.03 -9.15 26.37
N ALA A 285 34.15 -7.84 26.20
CA ALA A 285 35.08 -7.22 25.26
C ALA A 285 36.32 -6.69 26.00
N SER A 286 37.48 -6.75 25.35
CA SER A 286 38.75 -6.33 25.95
C SER A 286 38.97 -4.81 26.00
N SER A 287 38.06 -4.02 25.42
CA SER A 287 38.19 -2.58 25.23
C SER A 287 36.84 -1.95 24.88
N GLY A 288 36.76 -0.63 25.02
CA GLY A 288 35.62 0.19 24.61
C GLY A 288 34.49 0.14 25.62
N GLU A 289 33.27 0.11 25.12
CA GLU A 289 32.05 0.36 25.91
C GLU A 289 30.82 -0.39 25.37
N VAL A 290 29.82 -0.60 26.22
CA VAL A 290 28.47 -1.02 25.87
C VAL A 290 27.43 -0.01 26.36
N GLU A 291 26.51 0.40 25.49
CA GLU A 291 25.35 1.23 25.85
C GLU A 291 24.06 0.50 25.40
N ASP A 292 23.00 0.59 26.19
CA ASP A 292 21.66 0.11 25.86
C ASP A 292 20.66 1.28 25.71
N TYR A 293 19.63 1.13 24.89
CA TYR A 293 18.68 2.22 24.63
C TYR A 293 17.23 1.74 24.55
N LEU A 294 16.33 2.43 25.25
CA LEU A 294 14.89 2.31 25.04
C LEU A 294 14.48 2.95 23.71
N VAL A 295 13.97 2.14 22.78
CA VAL A 295 13.55 2.61 21.45
C VAL A 295 12.07 2.34 21.20
N GLN A 296 11.44 3.24 20.43
CA GLN A 296 10.03 3.14 20.06
C GLN A 296 9.89 2.75 18.59
N THR A 297 9.33 1.58 18.32
CA THR A 297 8.91 1.17 16.98
C THR A 297 7.47 1.65 16.75
N SER A 298 7.20 2.18 15.56
CA SER A 298 5.88 2.72 15.22
C SER A 298 5.40 2.26 13.85
N THR A 299 4.09 2.23 13.68
CA THR A 299 3.50 2.18 12.34
C THR A 299 3.85 3.48 11.60
N PRO A 300 4.15 3.45 10.28
CA PRO A 300 4.49 4.66 9.52
C PRO A 300 3.51 5.82 9.76
N GLY A 301 4.04 7.05 9.85
CA GLY A 301 3.27 8.25 10.18
C GLY A 301 2.04 8.45 9.28
N GLN A 302 0.88 8.65 9.89
CA GLN A 302 -0.38 8.94 9.20
C GLN A 302 -0.33 10.37 8.63
N TRP A 303 -0.21 10.51 7.32
CA TRP A 303 -0.45 11.79 6.65
C TRP A 303 -1.90 12.23 6.85
N SER A 304 -2.11 13.47 7.30
CA SER A 304 -3.44 14.07 7.38
C SER A 304 -3.79 14.70 6.03
N ASP A 305 -4.52 13.96 5.20
CA ASP A 305 -4.98 14.42 3.89
C ASP A 305 -5.63 15.81 3.98
N GLN A 306 -5.15 16.76 3.17
CA GLN A 306 -5.72 18.11 3.03
C GLN A 306 -6.54 18.26 1.74
N GLY A 307 -6.73 17.16 1.02
CA GLY A 307 -7.27 17.09 -0.31
C GLY A 307 -6.17 16.93 -1.37
N PRO A 308 -6.59 16.86 -2.65
CA PRO A 308 -7.94 17.17 -3.12
C PRO A 308 -8.96 16.05 -2.85
N SER A 309 -10.20 16.43 -2.53
CA SER A 309 -11.35 15.53 -2.56
C SER A 309 -11.98 15.51 -3.95
N PRO A 310 -12.91 14.58 -4.27
CA PRO A 310 -13.62 14.62 -5.54
C PRO A 310 -14.29 15.98 -5.78
N THR A 311 -14.29 16.40 -7.04
CA THR A 311 -15.02 17.60 -7.47
C THR A 311 -16.52 17.33 -7.42
N ILE A 312 -17.26 18.21 -6.75
CA ILE A 312 -18.72 18.17 -6.72
C ILE A 312 -19.30 18.98 -7.89
N ASN A 313 -20.43 18.53 -8.43
CA ASN A 313 -21.08 19.07 -9.62
C ASN A 313 -20.21 18.97 -10.88
N GLY A 314 -19.45 17.87 -11.00
CA GLY A 314 -18.65 17.57 -12.17
C GLY A 314 -19.49 17.26 -13.42
N GLN A 315 -18.80 16.93 -14.51
CA GLN A 315 -19.35 16.74 -15.86
C GLN A 315 -20.12 15.41 -16.03
N LEU A 316 -21.06 15.11 -15.14
CA LEU A 316 -21.96 13.94 -15.20
C LEU A 316 -23.38 14.36 -15.58
N GLU A 317 -24.15 13.49 -16.22
CA GLU A 317 -25.52 13.82 -16.64
C GLU A 317 -26.54 14.02 -15.51
N LEU A 318 -27.64 14.71 -15.84
CA LEU A 318 -28.70 15.11 -14.92
C LEU A 318 -29.60 13.92 -14.51
N GLY A 319 -29.20 13.18 -13.49
CA GLY A 319 -30.07 12.20 -12.81
C GLY A 319 -29.56 11.92 -11.41
N THR A 320 -30.26 12.38 -10.37
CA THR A 320 -30.21 12.11 -8.90
C THR A 320 -28.93 11.60 -8.19
N GLN A 321 -27.76 11.54 -8.82
CA GLN A 321 -26.52 11.19 -8.13
C GLN A 321 -26.20 12.30 -7.14
N PRO A 322 -26.10 12.01 -5.83
CA PRO A 322 -25.68 13.00 -4.86
C PRO A 322 -24.34 13.61 -5.30
N ASN A 323 -24.28 14.94 -5.34
CA ASN A 323 -23.07 15.72 -5.57
C ASN A 323 -22.36 15.57 -6.93
N ARG A 324 -22.76 14.67 -7.85
CA ARG A 324 -22.12 14.45 -9.17
C ARG A 324 -20.58 14.46 -9.05
N GLN A 325 -20.07 13.57 -8.19
CA GLN A 325 -18.65 13.49 -7.87
C GLN A 325 -17.84 12.98 -9.05
N VAL A 326 -16.82 13.74 -9.43
CA VAL A 326 -15.82 13.39 -10.43
C VAL A 326 -14.43 13.56 -9.81
N THR A 327 -13.53 12.62 -10.07
CA THR A 327 -12.11 12.67 -9.67
C THR A 327 -11.23 12.54 -10.91
N GLY A 328 -9.90 12.54 -10.77
CA GLY A 328 -8.99 12.25 -11.86
C GLY A 328 -9.06 10.80 -12.37
N ALA A 329 -8.44 10.59 -13.54
CA ALA A 329 -8.57 9.37 -14.32
C ALA A 329 -8.09 8.09 -13.63
N ILE A 330 -8.91 7.05 -13.69
CA ILE A 330 -8.63 5.71 -13.18
C ILE A 330 -8.52 4.75 -14.36
N HIS A 331 -7.44 3.97 -14.41
CA HIS A 331 -7.15 3.13 -15.57
C HIS A 331 -7.60 1.69 -15.42
N THR A 332 -7.39 1.09 -14.25
CA THR A 332 -7.70 -0.32 -14.01
C THR A 332 -8.32 -0.49 -12.63
N VAL A 333 -9.18 -1.49 -12.48
CA VAL A 333 -9.95 -1.76 -11.27
C VAL A 333 -9.98 -3.26 -10.99
N LEU A 334 -9.85 -3.61 -9.71
CA LEU A 334 -9.98 -4.97 -9.21
C LEU A 334 -11.03 -5.00 -8.11
N ALA A 335 -12.15 -5.68 -8.34
CA ALA A 335 -13.14 -5.98 -7.31
C ALA A 335 -12.81 -7.33 -6.65
N HIS A 336 -12.80 -7.37 -5.32
CA HIS A 336 -12.47 -8.59 -4.61
C HIS A 336 -13.52 -9.68 -4.91
N PRO A 337 -13.11 -10.91 -5.31
CA PRO A 337 -14.03 -11.88 -5.89
C PRO A 337 -15.16 -12.38 -4.97
N THR A 338 -14.98 -12.26 -3.65
CA THR A 338 -15.95 -12.73 -2.65
C THR A 338 -16.38 -11.67 -1.64
N ASP A 339 -15.85 -10.46 -1.73
CA ASP A 339 -16.15 -9.38 -0.78
C ASP A 339 -16.48 -8.11 -1.58
N PRO A 340 -17.74 -7.67 -1.62
CA PRO A 340 -18.14 -6.53 -2.43
C PRO A 340 -17.65 -5.19 -1.87
N ASP A 341 -17.13 -5.14 -0.65
CA ASP A 341 -16.63 -3.91 -0.04
C ASP A 341 -15.15 -3.64 -0.34
N ILE A 342 -14.40 -4.66 -0.78
CA ILE A 342 -12.98 -4.53 -1.08
C ILE A 342 -12.79 -4.28 -2.58
N VAL A 343 -12.28 -3.10 -2.92
CA VAL A 343 -11.93 -2.73 -4.30
C VAL A 343 -10.58 -2.03 -4.31
N TYR A 344 -9.77 -2.36 -5.32
CA TYR A 344 -8.51 -1.70 -5.63
C TYR A 344 -8.64 -1.00 -6.98
N ILE A 345 -8.02 0.18 -7.10
CA ILE A 345 -7.93 0.91 -8.36
C ILE A 345 -6.49 1.31 -8.63
N GLY A 346 -6.10 1.26 -9.91
CA GLY A 346 -4.86 1.80 -10.41
C GLY A 346 -5.16 3.06 -11.20
N SER A 347 -4.64 4.19 -10.75
CA SER A 347 -4.86 5.47 -11.42
C SER A 347 -3.80 5.78 -12.48
N VAL A 348 -4.10 6.72 -13.37
CA VAL A 348 -3.21 7.09 -14.48
C VAL A 348 -1.90 7.72 -14.00
N ASN A 349 -1.91 8.45 -12.87
CA ASN A 349 -0.74 9.14 -12.30
C ASN A 349 -0.80 9.34 -10.77
N GLY A 350 -1.75 8.73 -10.07
CA GLY A 350 -1.98 8.90 -8.62
C GLY A 350 -1.80 7.62 -7.80
N GLY A 351 -1.18 6.58 -8.35
CA GLY A 351 -0.87 5.34 -7.66
C GLY A 351 -2.05 4.38 -7.55
N ILE A 352 -1.88 3.39 -6.66
CA ILE A 352 -2.90 2.40 -6.31
C ILE A 352 -3.67 2.91 -5.09
N TRP A 353 -4.98 2.78 -5.13
CA TRP A 353 -5.87 3.08 -4.00
C TRP A 353 -6.71 1.86 -3.64
N ARG A 354 -7.05 1.76 -2.36
CA ARG A 354 -7.89 0.68 -1.84
C ARG A 354 -9.05 1.23 -1.02
N THR A 355 -10.20 0.59 -1.11
CA THR A 355 -11.31 0.78 -0.18
C THR A 355 -11.73 -0.56 0.43
N ASN A 356 -12.28 -0.51 1.65
CA ASN A 356 -12.88 -1.64 2.38
C ASN A 356 -14.35 -1.39 2.70
N ASN A 357 -14.98 -0.44 2.02
CA ASN A 357 -16.38 -0.09 2.19
C ASN A 357 -17.00 0.38 0.87
N PHE A 358 -16.61 -0.23 -0.26
CA PHE A 358 -17.06 0.15 -1.59
C PHE A 358 -18.59 0.19 -1.75
N THR A 359 -19.34 -0.65 -1.02
CA THR A 359 -20.81 -0.65 -1.11
C THR A 359 -21.45 0.57 -0.45
N ALA A 360 -20.72 1.33 0.38
CA ALA A 360 -21.18 2.58 0.95
C ALA A 360 -21.55 3.61 -0.14
N ALA A 361 -22.45 4.54 0.18
CA ALA A 361 -22.80 5.62 -0.75
C ALA A 361 -21.60 6.51 -1.08
N ASP A 362 -20.79 6.83 -0.06
CA ASP A 362 -19.55 7.58 -0.15
C ASP A 362 -18.41 6.72 0.45
N PRO A 363 -17.73 5.89 -0.35
CA PRO A 363 -16.66 5.02 0.15
C PRO A 363 -15.42 5.81 0.58
N THR A 364 -14.62 5.21 1.47
CA THR A 364 -13.34 5.76 1.90
C THR A 364 -12.22 5.05 1.19
N TRP A 365 -11.37 5.82 0.52
CA TRP A 365 -10.22 5.36 -0.23
C TRP A 365 -8.93 5.70 0.51
N VAL A 366 -8.00 4.76 0.54
CA VAL A 366 -6.67 4.88 1.14
C VAL A 366 -5.62 4.74 0.03
N PRO A 367 -4.70 5.69 -0.12
CA PRO A 367 -3.59 5.54 -1.08
C PRO A 367 -2.66 4.41 -0.60
N GLN A 368 -2.08 3.66 -1.52
CA GLN A 368 -1.31 2.46 -1.20
C GLN A 368 0.16 2.55 -1.64
N THR A 369 0.49 3.48 -2.54
CA THR A 369 1.79 3.48 -3.24
C THR A 369 2.42 4.87 -3.37
N ASP A 370 2.01 5.86 -2.57
CA ASP A 370 2.54 7.24 -2.66
C ASP A 370 4.07 7.34 -2.48
N PHE A 371 4.68 6.30 -1.88
CA PHE A 371 6.12 6.16 -1.65
C PHE A 371 6.87 5.42 -2.76
N LEU A 372 6.18 4.91 -3.80
CA LEU A 372 6.81 4.18 -4.91
C LEU A 372 7.24 5.12 -6.04
N GLU A 373 8.22 4.67 -6.83
CA GLU A 373 8.90 5.47 -7.86
C GLU A 373 7.96 5.97 -8.97
N SER A 374 6.93 5.19 -9.31
CA SER A 374 5.97 5.53 -10.36
C SER A 374 4.55 5.33 -9.85
N LEU A 375 3.71 6.32 -10.13
CA LEU A 375 2.30 6.34 -9.76
C LEU A 375 1.37 6.10 -10.95
N GLY A 376 1.93 5.84 -12.14
CA GLY A 376 1.15 5.53 -13.33
C GLY A 376 0.92 4.02 -13.45
N ILE A 377 -0.29 3.57 -13.11
CA ILE A 377 -0.63 2.14 -13.08
C ILE A 377 -1.29 1.75 -14.40
N GLY A 378 -0.73 0.72 -15.04
CA GLY A 378 -1.14 0.20 -16.34
C GLY A 378 -2.05 -1.02 -16.27
N ALA A 379 -1.72 -1.96 -15.40
CA ALA A 379 -2.49 -3.19 -15.23
C ALA A 379 -2.33 -3.70 -13.81
N MET A 380 -3.35 -4.38 -13.30
CA MET A 380 -3.31 -5.07 -12.01
C MET A 380 -3.98 -6.43 -12.14
N ALA A 381 -3.52 -7.41 -11.37
CA ALA A 381 -4.17 -8.70 -11.26
C ALA A 381 -4.06 -9.26 -9.84
N PHE A 382 -5.14 -9.87 -9.36
CA PHE A 382 -5.07 -10.77 -8.23
C PHE A 382 -4.28 -12.02 -8.60
N ASP A 383 -3.63 -12.63 -7.61
CA ASP A 383 -3.15 -14.00 -7.74
C ASP A 383 -4.24 -14.99 -7.30
N PRO A 384 -4.94 -15.66 -8.23
CA PRO A 384 -5.99 -16.64 -7.89
C PRO A 384 -5.47 -17.92 -7.21
N THR A 385 -4.14 -18.12 -7.08
CA THR A 385 -3.58 -19.20 -6.26
C THR A 385 -3.48 -18.83 -4.78
N ASP A 386 -3.61 -17.53 -4.46
CA ASP A 386 -3.85 -17.05 -3.12
C ASP A 386 -5.38 -17.01 -2.87
N PRO A 387 -5.94 -17.96 -2.09
CA PRO A 387 -7.38 -18.02 -1.85
C PRO A 387 -7.91 -16.84 -1.02
N THR A 388 -7.02 -16.04 -0.44
CA THR A 388 -7.38 -14.83 0.32
C THR A 388 -7.41 -13.58 -0.55
N PHE A 389 -6.92 -13.66 -1.79
CA PHE A 389 -6.77 -12.52 -2.70
C PHE A 389 -6.00 -11.33 -2.11
N ASN A 390 -5.10 -11.60 -1.15
CA ASN A 390 -4.21 -10.60 -0.57
C ASN A 390 -2.97 -10.35 -1.44
N THR A 391 -2.68 -11.28 -2.35
CA THR A 391 -1.59 -11.16 -3.31
C THR A 391 -2.07 -10.48 -4.58
N ILE A 392 -1.53 -9.29 -4.87
CA ILE A 392 -1.82 -8.50 -6.07
C ILE A 392 -0.49 -8.11 -6.70
N VAL A 393 -0.45 -8.17 -8.03
CA VAL A 393 0.67 -7.67 -8.83
C VAL A 393 0.16 -6.53 -9.70
N ALA A 394 0.92 -5.44 -9.74
CA ALA A 394 0.60 -4.25 -10.52
C ALA A 394 1.78 -3.84 -11.39
N GLY A 395 1.51 -3.33 -12.58
CA GLY A 395 2.53 -2.90 -13.54
C GLY A 395 2.35 -1.45 -13.89
N THR A 396 3.47 -0.78 -14.14
CA THR A 396 3.47 0.65 -14.42
C THR A 396 3.36 0.96 -15.90
N ALA A 397 2.74 2.09 -16.22
CA ALA A 397 2.55 2.57 -17.58
C ALA A 397 2.32 4.09 -17.61
N LYS A 398 2.25 4.66 -18.82
CA LYS A 398 1.82 6.04 -19.04
C LYS A 398 0.61 6.08 -19.97
N TYR A 399 -0.54 6.39 -19.41
CA TYR A 399 -1.83 6.49 -20.11
C TYR A 399 -2.50 7.87 -19.96
N SER A 400 -1.73 8.90 -19.56
CA SER A 400 -2.27 10.26 -19.50
C SER A 400 -2.70 10.75 -20.87
N SER A 401 -3.95 11.22 -20.95
CA SER A 401 -4.52 11.92 -22.10
C SER A 401 -3.72 13.20 -22.42
N PHE A 402 -2.97 13.73 -21.45
CA PHE A 402 -2.03 14.85 -21.62
C PHE A 402 -0.64 14.37 -22.08
N ALA A 403 -0.53 14.09 -23.38
CA ALA A 403 0.71 13.72 -24.08
C ALA A 403 1.42 12.43 -23.60
N GLY A 404 0.72 11.54 -22.89
CA GLY A 404 1.28 10.28 -22.40
C GLY A 404 2.39 10.48 -21.35
N LEU A 405 2.32 11.57 -20.59
CA LEU A 405 3.25 11.88 -19.51
C LEU A 405 2.87 11.11 -18.23
N GLY A 406 3.86 10.83 -17.40
CA GLY A 406 3.71 10.07 -16.16
C GLY A 406 5.05 9.62 -15.60
N GLY A 407 5.01 8.83 -14.52
CA GLY A 407 6.18 8.29 -13.81
C GLY A 407 7.04 7.34 -14.65
N VAL A 408 7.98 6.63 -14.01
CA VAL A 408 8.85 5.65 -14.70
C VAL A 408 8.00 4.47 -15.23
N ARG A 409 8.38 3.93 -16.40
CA ARG A 409 7.73 2.77 -17.04
C ARG A 409 8.52 1.50 -16.78
N GLY A 410 7.82 0.38 -16.58
CA GLY A 410 8.43 -0.94 -16.45
C GLY A 410 8.52 -1.51 -15.03
N PRO A 411 8.64 -0.71 -13.93
CA PRO A 411 8.52 -1.27 -12.60
C PRO A 411 7.25 -2.10 -12.41
N VAL A 412 7.39 -3.23 -11.75
CA VAL A 412 6.30 -4.09 -11.29
C VAL A 412 6.24 -4.04 -9.78
N TYR A 413 5.04 -3.87 -9.24
CA TYR A 413 4.74 -3.79 -7.82
C TYR A 413 4.02 -5.04 -7.36
N ARG A 414 4.24 -5.40 -6.09
CA ARG A 414 3.56 -6.54 -5.47
C ARG A 414 3.20 -6.25 -4.03
N THR A 415 2.04 -6.74 -3.63
CA THR A 415 1.64 -6.93 -2.24
C THR A 415 1.30 -8.40 -2.02
N THR A 416 1.44 -8.88 -0.79
CA THR A 416 1.01 -10.22 -0.33
C THR A 416 0.11 -10.17 0.90
N ASP A 417 -0.28 -8.96 1.33
CA ASP A 417 -0.98 -8.70 2.58
C ASP A 417 -2.20 -7.78 2.37
N GLY A 418 -2.77 -7.82 1.17
CA GLY A 418 -3.99 -7.08 0.85
C GLY A 418 -3.75 -5.57 0.69
N GLY A 419 -2.52 -5.18 0.37
CA GLY A 419 -2.11 -3.79 0.13
C GLY A 419 -1.59 -3.06 1.36
N ALA A 420 -1.42 -3.74 2.51
CA ALA A 420 -0.81 -3.13 3.69
C ALA A 420 0.66 -2.76 3.42
N ASN A 421 1.37 -3.59 2.65
CA ASN A 421 2.70 -3.29 2.14
C ASN A 421 2.77 -3.54 0.63
N TRP A 422 3.38 -2.58 -0.07
CA TRP A 422 3.72 -2.68 -1.49
C TRP A 422 5.22 -2.60 -1.68
N ILE A 423 5.78 -3.52 -2.45
CA ILE A 423 7.20 -3.51 -2.82
C ILE A 423 7.36 -3.34 -4.32
N GLN A 424 8.40 -2.62 -4.72
CA GLN A 424 8.89 -2.63 -6.09
C GLN A 424 9.77 -3.86 -6.31
N LEU A 425 9.38 -4.71 -7.27
CA LEU A 425 10.16 -5.87 -7.67
C LEU A 425 11.37 -5.42 -8.49
N ALA A 426 12.50 -6.13 -8.38
CA ALA A 426 13.71 -5.84 -9.15
C ALA A 426 13.43 -5.73 -10.65
N SER A 427 12.54 -6.59 -11.17
CA SER A 427 12.01 -6.49 -12.53
C SER A 427 13.10 -6.54 -13.61
N ASP A 428 14.22 -7.21 -13.33
CA ASP A 428 15.37 -7.30 -14.23
C ASP A 428 14.97 -8.01 -15.52
N GLY A 429 15.32 -7.44 -16.68
CA GLY A 429 15.00 -8.03 -17.99
C GLY A 429 13.69 -7.55 -18.61
N LEU A 430 12.83 -6.83 -17.86
CA LEU A 430 11.87 -5.92 -18.48
C LEU A 430 12.62 -4.76 -19.13
N ARG A 431 12.14 -4.24 -20.27
CA ARG A 431 12.80 -3.13 -20.94
C ARG A 431 12.39 -1.82 -20.24
N THR A 432 13.10 -1.51 -19.15
CA THR A 432 12.87 -0.44 -18.16
C THR A 432 12.81 1.00 -18.69
N VAL A 433 12.78 1.23 -20.00
CA VAL A 433 12.74 2.58 -20.61
C VAL A 433 11.67 2.73 -21.70
N GLY A 434 10.82 1.73 -21.93
CA GLY A 434 9.92 1.75 -23.10
C GLY A 434 8.49 1.26 -22.91
N GLU A 435 8.26 0.35 -21.97
CA GLU A 435 7.07 -0.53 -21.97
C GLU A 435 5.93 0.00 -21.11
N ASN A 436 4.75 0.19 -21.69
CA ASN A 436 3.51 0.28 -20.92
C ASN A 436 3.08 -1.15 -20.60
N ILE A 437 3.13 -1.55 -19.32
CA ILE A 437 2.55 -2.84 -18.92
C ILE A 437 1.05 -2.78 -19.15
N SER A 438 0.57 -3.57 -20.11
CA SER A 438 -0.81 -3.58 -20.59
C SER A 438 -1.65 -4.71 -20.00
N GLY A 439 -1.02 -5.69 -19.38
CA GLY A 439 -1.72 -6.80 -18.76
C GLY A 439 -0.80 -7.65 -17.89
N ILE A 440 -1.37 -8.26 -16.85
CA ILE A 440 -0.65 -9.04 -15.83
C ILE A 440 -1.44 -10.30 -15.48
N ALA A 441 -0.72 -11.40 -15.25
CA ALA A 441 -1.24 -12.58 -14.61
C ALA A 441 -0.22 -13.13 -13.59
N ALA A 442 -0.68 -13.52 -12.39
CA ALA A 442 0.18 -13.99 -11.30
C ALA A 442 -0.24 -15.38 -10.76
N ARG A 443 0.72 -16.26 -10.45
CA ARG A 443 0.55 -17.58 -9.82
C ARG A 443 1.72 -17.87 -8.87
N GLY A 444 1.61 -17.46 -7.62
CA GLY A 444 2.68 -17.47 -6.63
C GLY A 444 3.91 -16.71 -7.15
N ASN A 445 5.00 -17.44 -7.39
CA ASN A 445 6.25 -16.87 -7.90
C ASN A 445 6.30 -16.72 -9.42
N THR A 446 5.29 -17.18 -10.15
CA THR A 446 5.26 -17.04 -11.61
C THR A 446 4.41 -15.83 -12.00
N ILE A 447 4.99 -14.89 -12.74
CA ILE A 447 4.32 -13.69 -13.21
C ILE A 447 4.48 -13.62 -14.73
N VAL A 448 3.37 -13.38 -15.44
CA VAL A 448 3.36 -13.11 -16.87
C VAL A 448 2.88 -11.68 -17.06
N VAL A 449 3.60 -10.90 -17.87
CA VAL A 449 3.21 -9.53 -18.21
C VAL A 449 3.21 -9.36 -19.73
N SER A 450 2.25 -8.58 -20.23
CA SER A 450 2.26 -8.07 -21.61
C SER A 450 2.59 -6.59 -21.60
N SER A 451 3.19 -6.10 -22.69
CA SER A 451 3.45 -4.68 -22.85
C SER A 451 3.18 -4.13 -24.25
N SER A 452 2.80 -2.86 -24.28
CA SER A 452 2.60 -2.07 -25.49
C SER A 452 3.63 -0.92 -25.55
N VAL A 453 4.09 -0.56 -26.75
CA VAL A 453 5.06 0.53 -27.09
C VAL A 453 6.55 0.10 -27.19
N ASN A 454 7.24 0.62 -28.21
CA ASN A 454 8.69 0.53 -28.44
C ASN A 454 9.26 -0.89 -28.47
N PHE A 455 8.68 -1.79 -29.29
CA PHE A 455 9.02 -3.21 -29.30
C PHE A 455 8.56 -3.88 -28.00
N GLY A 456 7.25 -3.90 -27.74
CA GLY A 456 6.65 -4.52 -26.55
C GLY A 456 6.87 -6.03 -26.51
N GLY A 457 6.19 -6.75 -25.62
CA GLY A 457 6.37 -8.19 -25.57
C GLY A 457 5.54 -8.89 -24.51
N ILE A 458 5.73 -10.20 -24.45
CA ILE A 458 5.29 -11.02 -23.33
C ILE A 458 6.54 -11.39 -22.55
N PHE A 459 6.51 -11.16 -21.25
CA PHE A 459 7.60 -11.49 -20.36
C PHE A 459 7.09 -12.40 -19.25
N ARG A 460 7.94 -13.34 -18.86
CA ARG A 460 7.61 -14.32 -17.83
C ARG A 460 8.73 -14.39 -16.80
N SER A 461 8.34 -14.25 -15.54
CA SER A 461 9.17 -14.52 -14.38
C SER A 461 8.74 -15.83 -13.72
N THR A 462 9.68 -16.55 -13.13
CA THR A 462 9.43 -17.73 -12.27
C THR A 462 10.02 -17.58 -10.87
N ASP A 463 10.63 -16.43 -10.58
CA ASP A 463 11.39 -16.14 -9.36
C ASP A 463 10.75 -15.00 -8.54
N GLY A 464 9.44 -14.82 -8.67
CA GLY A 464 8.69 -13.81 -7.93
C GLY A 464 8.88 -12.39 -8.48
N GLY A 465 9.30 -12.25 -9.74
CA GLY A 465 9.54 -10.97 -10.42
C GLY A 465 10.94 -10.39 -10.18
N ALA A 466 11.89 -11.18 -9.68
CA ALA A 466 13.28 -10.76 -9.61
C ALA A 466 13.86 -10.64 -11.02
N THR A 467 13.62 -11.62 -11.88
CA THR A 467 13.99 -11.59 -13.29
C THR A 467 12.81 -11.95 -14.20
N PHE A 468 12.69 -11.22 -15.30
CA PHE A 468 11.72 -11.44 -16.36
C PHE A 468 12.44 -11.84 -17.64
N HIS A 469 11.96 -12.92 -18.26
CA HIS A 469 12.47 -13.39 -19.53
C HIS A 469 11.46 -13.11 -20.65
N PRO A 470 11.86 -12.43 -21.73
CA PRO A 470 11.00 -12.26 -22.89
C PRO A 470 10.71 -13.62 -23.53
N ILE A 471 9.46 -13.87 -23.91
CA ILE A 471 9.08 -15.02 -24.72
C ILE A 471 9.59 -14.78 -26.16
N THR A 472 10.24 -15.79 -26.76
CA THR A 472 11.05 -15.64 -27.99
C THR A 472 10.37 -16.21 -29.26
N ASP A 473 10.98 -15.98 -30.43
CA ASP A 473 10.51 -16.35 -31.78
C ASP A 473 10.09 -17.82 -31.97
N ALA A 474 10.58 -18.75 -31.14
CA ALA A 474 10.23 -20.17 -31.28
C ALA A 474 8.77 -20.46 -30.88
N ASP A 475 8.20 -19.61 -30.03
CA ASP A 475 6.85 -19.74 -29.46
C ASP A 475 5.88 -18.68 -30.02
N PHE A 476 6.39 -17.71 -30.78
CA PHE A 476 5.64 -16.58 -31.32
C PHE A 476 6.16 -16.20 -32.71
N VAL A 477 5.28 -15.99 -33.69
CA VAL A 477 5.68 -15.46 -35.01
C VAL A 477 5.84 -13.92 -34.98
N SER A 478 5.83 -13.31 -33.78
CA SER A 478 5.86 -11.85 -33.54
C SER A 478 6.46 -11.46 -32.17
N PRO A 479 7.64 -11.96 -31.75
CA PRO A 479 8.24 -11.40 -30.55
C PRO A 479 8.62 -9.95 -30.86
N ASN A 480 8.38 -9.04 -29.92
CA ASN A 480 8.61 -7.60 -30.07
C ASN A 480 7.45 -6.78 -30.68
N ASP A 481 6.25 -7.35 -30.75
CA ASP A 481 5.06 -6.60 -31.16
C ASP A 481 4.46 -5.77 -30.00
N ASN A 482 3.50 -4.90 -30.31
CA ASN A 482 2.68 -4.29 -29.25
C ASN A 482 1.62 -5.28 -28.80
N PHE A 483 1.53 -5.52 -27.50
CA PHE A 483 0.47 -6.33 -26.91
C PHE A 483 -0.51 -5.43 -26.16
N THR A 484 -1.76 -5.40 -26.60
CA THR A 484 -2.78 -4.50 -26.06
C THR A 484 -3.43 -5.03 -24.80
N ASP A 485 -3.54 -6.36 -24.70
CA ASP A 485 -4.32 -7.01 -23.65
C ASP A 485 -3.77 -8.40 -23.32
N LEU A 486 -3.94 -8.83 -22.07
CA LEU A 486 -3.64 -10.15 -21.54
C LEU A 486 -4.72 -10.53 -20.53
N VAL A 487 -5.56 -11.52 -20.90
CA VAL A 487 -6.66 -11.99 -20.04
C VAL A 487 -6.46 -13.42 -19.59
N GLU A 488 -6.88 -13.68 -18.36
CA GLU A 488 -6.90 -15.02 -17.76
C GLU A 488 -8.20 -15.76 -18.13
N ASP A 489 -8.14 -17.10 -18.25
CA ASP A 489 -9.35 -17.94 -18.34
C ASP A 489 -9.77 -18.41 -16.93
N PRO A 490 -10.87 -17.91 -16.36
CA PRO A 490 -11.29 -18.31 -15.01
C PRO A 490 -11.69 -19.79 -14.91
N THR A 491 -11.98 -20.45 -16.03
CA THR A 491 -12.29 -21.88 -16.07
C THR A 491 -11.05 -22.78 -16.12
N ASN A 492 -9.88 -22.20 -16.40
CA ASN A 492 -8.60 -22.90 -16.44
C ASN A 492 -7.45 -21.99 -16.02
N ILE A 493 -6.99 -22.18 -14.78
CA ILE A 493 -5.92 -21.41 -14.13
C ILE A 493 -4.61 -21.30 -14.91
N ASN A 494 -4.33 -22.24 -15.83
CA ASN A 494 -3.12 -22.26 -16.67
C ASN A 494 -3.31 -21.56 -18.02
N ARG A 495 -4.52 -21.18 -18.38
CA ARG A 495 -4.82 -20.62 -19.70
C ARG A 495 -4.84 -19.10 -19.67
N LEU A 496 -4.12 -18.52 -20.63
CA LEU A 496 -4.04 -17.09 -20.88
C LEU A 496 -4.33 -16.81 -22.35
N TYR A 497 -4.87 -15.63 -22.64
CA TYR A 497 -5.01 -15.10 -23.99
C TYR A 497 -4.36 -13.73 -24.08
N THR A 498 -3.75 -13.42 -25.23
CA THR A 498 -3.17 -12.09 -25.49
C THR A 498 -3.28 -11.74 -26.96
N VAL A 499 -3.16 -10.47 -27.30
CA VAL A 499 -3.30 -9.97 -28.67
C VAL A 499 -2.08 -9.15 -29.07
N SER A 500 -1.60 -9.34 -30.30
CA SER A 500 -0.54 -8.51 -30.88
C SER A 500 -1.07 -7.59 -31.99
N GLU A 501 -0.73 -6.30 -31.93
CA GLU A 501 -1.04 -5.28 -32.94
C GLU A 501 0.02 -5.30 -34.04
N GLY A 502 -0.14 -6.11 -35.09
CA GLY A 502 0.92 -6.41 -36.07
C GLY A 502 1.59 -5.26 -36.83
N ILE A 503 2.40 -4.42 -36.16
CA ILE A 503 3.36 -3.49 -36.77
C ILE A 503 4.53 -4.33 -37.32
N GLY A 504 4.28 -5.07 -38.40
CA GLY A 504 5.25 -5.99 -38.99
C GLY A 504 4.69 -7.22 -39.70
N GLY A 505 3.38 -7.50 -39.60
CA GLY A 505 2.69 -8.54 -40.39
C GLY A 505 2.27 -9.81 -39.66
N SER A 506 2.11 -9.78 -38.34
CA SER A 506 1.78 -10.97 -37.53
C SER A 506 0.68 -10.74 -36.49
N ALA A 507 -0.18 -9.73 -36.71
CA ALA A 507 -1.33 -9.43 -35.86
C ALA A 507 -2.18 -10.68 -35.59
N GLY A 508 -2.66 -10.83 -34.36
CA GLY A 508 -3.55 -11.92 -34.02
C GLY A 508 -3.75 -12.15 -32.54
N ILE A 509 -4.67 -13.07 -32.24
CA ILE A 509 -4.99 -13.51 -30.88
C ILE A 509 -4.24 -14.81 -30.62
N TYR A 510 -3.59 -14.90 -29.47
CA TYR A 510 -2.76 -16.03 -29.06
C TYR A 510 -3.25 -16.60 -27.73
N ARG A 511 -3.11 -17.91 -27.59
CA ARG A 511 -3.49 -18.68 -26.40
C ARG A 511 -2.27 -19.40 -25.83
N SER A 512 -2.11 -19.36 -24.52
CA SER A 512 -1.24 -20.27 -23.77
C SER A 512 -2.10 -21.23 -22.95
N ASP A 513 -1.74 -22.51 -22.88
CA ASP A 513 -2.37 -23.51 -21.99
C ASP A 513 -1.45 -23.92 -20.83
N ASN A 514 -0.29 -23.27 -20.69
CA ASN A 514 0.77 -23.61 -19.74
C ASN A 514 1.34 -22.36 -19.06
N PHE A 515 0.47 -21.39 -18.78
CA PHE A 515 0.74 -20.17 -18.04
C PHE A 515 1.94 -19.38 -18.61
N GLY A 516 1.86 -19.08 -19.91
CA GLY A 516 2.77 -18.20 -20.62
C GLY A 516 4.08 -18.84 -21.06
N VAL A 517 4.27 -20.16 -20.91
CA VAL A 517 5.49 -20.84 -21.37
C VAL A 517 5.52 -20.92 -22.89
N ASN A 518 4.45 -21.44 -23.51
CA ASN A 518 4.31 -21.50 -24.98
C ASN A 518 2.98 -20.88 -25.40
N TRP A 519 2.93 -20.38 -26.64
CA TRP A 519 1.77 -19.71 -27.21
C TRP A 519 1.36 -20.31 -28.55
N THR A 520 0.06 -20.30 -28.84
CA THR A 520 -0.52 -20.77 -30.09
C THR A 520 -1.41 -19.68 -30.66
N LYS A 521 -1.20 -19.31 -31.92
CA LYS A 521 -2.08 -18.36 -32.60
C LYS A 521 -3.45 -19.00 -32.88
N ILE A 522 -4.51 -18.32 -32.44
CA ILE A 522 -5.90 -18.79 -32.55
C ILE A 522 -6.79 -17.90 -33.45
N ALA A 523 -6.29 -16.72 -33.82
CA ALA A 523 -6.88 -15.84 -34.84
C ALA A 523 -5.78 -15.01 -35.52
N GLY A 524 -5.94 -14.68 -36.80
CA GLY A 524 -5.05 -13.80 -37.58
C GLY A 524 -4.34 -14.46 -38.76
N ASP A 525 -4.47 -15.77 -38.97
CA ASP A 525 -3.79 -16.54 -40.04
C ASP A 525 -4.75 -17.22 -41.04
N GLY A 526 -6.07 -17.02 -40.86
CA GLY A 526 -7.11 -17.65 -41.66
C GLY A 526 -7.81 -16.70 -42.63
N SER A 527 -8.99 -17.14 -43.08
CA SER A 527 -9.90 -16.34 -43.93
C SER A 527 -11.17 -15.94 -43.19
N ALA A 528 -11.21 -16.05 -41.86
CA ALA A 528 -12.35 -15.61 -41.08
C ALA A 528 -12.45 -14.08 -41.10
N ALA A 529 -13.64 -13.53 -40.87
CA ALA A 529 -13.85 -12.09 -40.86
C ALA A 529 -12.96 -11.38 -39.82
N ILE A 530 -12.77 -11.99 -38.65
CA ILE A 530 -11.88 -11.47 -37.60
C ILE A 530 -10.42 -11.35 -38.08
N ASP A 531 -9.93 -12.32 -38.86
CA ASP A 531 -8.54 -12.35 -39.33
C ASP A 531 -8.23 -11.13 -40.20
N THR A 532 -9.18 -10.70 -41.03
CA THR A 532 -9.04 -9.52 -41.89
C THR A 532 -8.99 -8.22 -41.09
N LEU A 533 -9.77 -8.13 -40.00
CA LEU A 533 -9.80 -6.94 -39.15
C LEU A 533 -8.55 -6.83 -38.28
N LEU A 534 -8.06 -7.97 -37.75
CA LEU A 534 -6.84 -8.01 -36.93
C LEU A 534 -5.62 -7.47 -37.67
N GLN A 535 -5.51 -7.66 -38.99
CA GLN A 535 -4.40 -7.11 -39.77
C GLN A 535 -4.40 -5.57 -39.87
N GLN A 536 -5.51 -4.92 -39.50
CA GLN A 536 -5.69 -3.47 -39.56
C GLN A 536 -5.89 -2.86 -38.17
N SER A 537 -5.92 -3.70 -37.12
CA SER A 537 -6.29 -3.25 -35.79
C SER A 537 -5.21 -2.39 -35.14
N ASN A 538 -5.65 -1.46 -34.31
CA ASN A 538 -4.80 -0.61 -33.49
C ASN A 538 -5.24 -0.59 -32.01
N ASN A 539 -6.18 -1.47 -31.66
CA ASN A 539 -6.42 -1.98 -30.32
C ASN A 539 -7.31 -3.24 -30.44
N VAL A 540 -7.15 -4.19 -29.52
CA VAL A 540 -8.08 -5.31 -29.33
C VAL A 540 -8.18 -5.60 -27.84
N GLU A 541 -9.40 -5.59 -27.34
CA GLU A 541 -9.72 -5.93 -25.94
C GLU A 541 -10.51 -7.24 -25.91
N MET A 542 -10.26 -8.04 -24.88
CA MET A 542 -10.84 -9.37 -24.73
C MET A 542 -11.47 -9.56 -23.35
N ALA A 543 -12.41 -10.49 -23.26
CA ALA A 543 -12.93 -10.94 -21.99
C ALA A 543 -13.35 -12.42 -22.06
N VAL A 544 -13.20 -13.15 -20.96
CA VAL A 544 -13.49 -14.58 -20.89
C VAL A 544 -14.66 -14.83 -19.96
N SER A 545 -15.65 -15.60 -20.43
CA SER A 545 -16.76 -16.04 -19.59
C SER A 545 -16.25 -16.95 -18.47
N PRO A 546 -16.48 -16.61 -17.18
CA PRO A 546 -16.04 -17.45 -16.07
C PRO A 546 -16.83 -18.77 -15.96
N GLN A 547 -17.90 -18.94 -16.73
CA GLN A 547 -18.74 -20.14 -16.71
C GLN A 547 -18.34 -21.19 -17.74
N THR A 548 -17.92 -20.73 -18.91
CA THR A 548 -17.79 -21.57 -20.10
C THR A 548 -16.40 -21.51 -20.73
N GLY A 549 -15.58 -20.51 -20.39
CA GLY A 549 -14.33 -20.22 -21.08
C GLY A 549 -14.53 -19.64 -22.48
N ARG A 550 -15.76 -19.21 -22.83
CA ARG A 550 -16.01 -18.45 -24.07
C ARG A 550 -15.19 -17.17 -24.06
N LEU A 551 -14.45 -16.94 -25.14
CA LEU A 551 -13.65 -15.74 -25.33
C LEU A 551 -14.41 -14.76 -26.23
N PHE A 552 -14.62 -13.53 -25.75
CA PHE A 552 -15.05 -12.39 -26.55
C PHE A 552 -13.83 -11.55 -26.94
N ALA A 553 -13.88 -10.94 -28.13
CA ALA A 553 -12.87 -10.02 -28.62
C ALA A 553 -13.51 -8.86 -29.40
N ALA A 554 -13.18 -7.63 -29.02
CA ALA A 554 -13.55 -6.42 -29.74
C ALA A 554 -12.34 -5.90 -30.50
N VAL A 555 -12.46 -5.80 -31.83
CA VAL A 555 -11.37 -5.37 -32.71
C VAL A 555 -11.58 -3.93 -33.15
N LEU A 556 -10.64 -3.06 -32.79
CA LEU A 556 -10.70 -1.63 -33.08
C LEU A 556 -9.73 -1.27 -34.21
N ILE A 557 -10.21 -0.45 -35.15
CA ILE A 557 -9.42 0.13 -36.25
C ILE A 557 -9.59 1.64 -36.21
N SER A 558 -8.47 2.37 -36.24
CA SER A 558 -8.47 3.83 -36.00
C SER A 558 -9.13 4.24 -34.68
N ALA A 559 -8.95 3.44 -33.62
CA ALA A 559 -9.51 3.63 -32.28
C ALA A 559 -11.04 3.46 -32.20
N GLN A 560 -11.66 2.75 -33.15
CA GLN A 560 -13.10 2.55 -33.21
C GLN A 560 -13.45 1.08 -33.48
N PRO A 561 -14.47 0.52 -32.81
CA PRO A 561 -14.84 -0.89 -32.96
C PRO A 561 -15.34 -1.17 -34.39
N GLN A 562 -14.69 -2.11 -35.08
CA GLN A 562 -15.10 -2.59 -36.41
C GLN A 562 -15.72 -3.98 -36.36
N GLY A 563 -15.50 -4.72 -35.28
CA GLY A 563 -16.14 -6.01 -35.09
C GLY A 563 -16.01 -6.49 -33.66
N VAL A 564 -17.10 -7.10 -33.17
CA VAL A 564 -17.13 -7.85 -31.92
C VAL A 564 -17.32 -9.31 -32.29
N PHE A 565 -16.51 -10.20 -31.70
CA PHE A 565 -16.52 -11.62 -32.00
C PHE A 565 -16.51 -12.44 -30.72
N TYR A 566 -16.97 -13.69 -30.81
CA TYR A 566 -16.77 -14.67 -29.76
C TYR A 566 -16.37 -16.05 -30.31
N SER A 567 -15.73 -16.86 -29.47
CA SER A 567 -15.39 -18.24 -29.76
C SER A 567 -15.63 -19.15 -28.55
N ASP A 568 -16.36 -20.25 -28.78
CA ASP A 568 -16.63 -21.31 -27.81
C ASP A 568 -15.62 -22.47 -27.84
N ASN A 569 -14.69 -22.44 -28.80
CA ASN A 569 -13.82 -23.58 -29.10
C ASN A 569 -12.37 -23.12 -29.36
N THR A 570 -11.91 -22.18 -28.55
CA THR A 570 -10.56 -21.60 -28.65
C THR A 570 -9.44 -22.63 -28.62
N THR A 571 -9.68 -23.86 -28.14
CA THR A 571 -8.72 -24.99 -28.09
C THR A 571 -8.67 -25.86 -29.34
N ALA A 572 -9.58 -25.66 -30.30
CA ALA A 572 -9.57 -26.39 -31.56
C ALA A 572 -8.31 -26.04 -32.39
N GLY A 573 -7.89 -26.94 -33.29
CA GLY A 573 -6.76 -26.67 -34.20
C GLY A 573 -7.02 -25.49 -35.16
N THR A 574 -8.29 -25.17 -35.40
CA THR A 574 -8.72 -23.94 -36.06
C THR A 574 -10.00 -23.48 -35.37
N PRO A 575 -9.91 -22.57 -34.39
CA PRO A 575 -11.07 -22.06 -33.69
C PRO A 575 -12.06 -21.38 -34.63
N THR A 576 -13.35 -21.49 -34.30
CA THR A 576 -14.41 -20.82 -35.03
C THR A 576 -14.77 -19.53 -34.30
N TRP A 577 -14.83 -18.44 -35.06
CA TRP A 577 -15.18 -17.11 -34.56
C TRP A 577 -16.53 -16.68 -35.12
N THR A 578 -17.47 -16.38 -34.24
CA THR A 578 -18.79 -15.86 -34.60
C THR A 578 -18.78 -14.35 -34.43
N GLN A 579 -19.19 -13.62 -35.46
CA GLN A 579 -19.30 -12.17 -35.42
C GLN A 579 -20.63 -11.74 -34.80
N MET A 580 -20.58 -10.73 -33.93
CA MET A 580 -21.72 -9.96 -33.44
C MET A 580 -21.86 -8.65 -34.23
N ASP A 581 -22.99 -7.97 -34.11
CA ASP A 581 -23.11 -6.59 -34.55
C ASP A 581 -22.16 -5.68 -33.75
N VAL A 582 -21.80 -4.52 -34.30
CA VAL A 582 -21.17 -3.46 -33.53
C VAL A 582 -22.30 -2.65 -32.86
N PRO A 583 -22.20 -2.33 -31.56
CA PRO A 583 -23.22 -1.53 -30.88
C PRO A 583 -23.32 -0.13 -31.52
N VAL A 584 -24.55 0.25 -31.91
CA VAL A 584 -24.80 1.53 -32.57
C VAL A 584 -26.16 2.13 -32.21
N LEU A 585 -26.22 3.46 -32.17
CA LEU A 585 -27.44 4.26 -31.98
C LEU A 585 -27.66 5.21 -33.18
N PRO A 586 -28.91 5.44 -33.61
CA PRO A 586 -29.19 6.42 -34.66
C PRO A 586 -28.83 7.87 -34.30
N LEU A 587 -28.29 8.63 -35.26
CA LEU A 587 -28.05 10.08 -35.17
C LEU A 587 -29.08 10.93 -35.93
N GLY A 588 -30.10 10.30 -36.51
CA GLY A 588 -31.21 10.98 -37.20
C GLY A 588 -30.95 11.37 -38.66
N GLY A 589 -29.72 11.27 -39.17
CA GLY A 589 -29.42 11.40 -40.60
C GLY A 589 -29.92 10.18 -41.37
N THR A 590 -30.79 10.34 -42.36
CA THR A 590 -31.21 9.24 -43.24
C THR A 590 -31.48 9.76 -44.64
N ALA A 591 -30.92 9.10 -45.66
CA ALA A 591 -31.22 9.44 -47.05
C ALA A 591 -31.23 8.22 -47.98
N ALA A 592 -31.84 8.41 -49.15
CA ALA A 592 -31.95 7.40 -50.18
C ALA A 592 -30.64 7.23 -50.96
N ILE A 593 -30.33 5.98 -51.29
CA ILE A 593 -29.24 5.60 -52.17
C ILE A 593 -29.77 5.55 -53.60
N THR A 594 -29.01 6.14 -54.52
CA THR A 594 -29.35 6.18 -55.96
C THR A 594 -28.33 5.43 -56.83
N GLY A 595 -27.24 4.95 -56.23
CA GLY A 595 -26.25 4.11 -56.88
C GLY A 595 -25.28 3.47 -55.88
N ALA A 596 -24.81 2.26 -56.19
CA ALA A 596 -23.75 1.55 -55.46
C ALA A 596 -22.83 0.85 -56.45
N THR A 597 -21.54 1.22 -56.51
CA THR A 597 -20.62 0.67 -57.51
C THR A 597 -20.25 -0.78 -57.22
N ASN A 598 -20.13 -1.60 -58.27
CA ASN A 598 -19.55 -2.94 -58.17
C ASN A 598 -18.02 -2.85 -58.12
N ALA A 599 -17.47 -2.28 -57.05
CA ALA A 599 -16.05 -1.99 -56.88
C ALA A 599 -15.56 -2.32 -55.46
N THR A 600 -14.25 -2.24 -55.24
CA THR A 600 -13.61 -2.36 -53.93
C THR A 600 -12.73 -1.12 -53.72
N PRO A 601 -13.06 -0.19 -52.80
CA PRO A 601 -14.30 -0.15 -52.01
C PRO A 601 -15.56 0.15 -52.85
N ILE A 602 -16.74 -0.22 -52.34
CA ILE A 602 -18.04 0.19 -52.87
C ILE A 602 -18.19 1.70 -52.68
N VAL A 603 -18.62 2.41 -53.73
CA VAL A 603 -18.96 3.84 -53.69
C VAL A 603 -20.47 3.99 -53.78
N ILE A 604 -21.04 4.70 -52.82
CA ILE A 604 -22.46 5.04 -52.73
C ILE A 604 -22.70 6.43 -53.32
N THR A 605 -23.76 6.55 -54.11
CA THR A 605 -24.28 7.83 -54.61
C THR A 605 -25.53 8.20 -53.84
N SER A 606 -25.46 9.28 -53.07
CA SER A 606 -26.56 9.86 -52.29
C SER A 606 -26.41 11.37 -52.31
N ALA A 607 -27.36 12.09 -52.90
CA ALA A 607 -27.23 13.53 -53.10
C ALA A 607 -27.23 14.31 -51.77
N ASN A 608 -26.33 15.29 -51.63
CA ASN A 608 -26.18 16.17 -50.47
C ASN A 608 -26.22 15.42 -49.13
N HIS A 609 -25.47 14.31 -49.02
CA HIS A 609 -25.61 13.38 -47.90
C HIS A 609 -25.16 13.95 -46.55
N GLY A 610 -24.34 15.00 -46.51
CA GLY A 610 -23.89 15.64 -45.26
C GLY A 610 -22.85 14.86 -44.45
N LEU A 611 -22.72 13.54 -44.65
CA LEU A 611 -21.67 12.70 -44.04
C LEU A 611 -20.26 13.26 -44.29
N VAL A 612 -19.37 13.09 -43.31
CA VAL A 612 -17.93 13.36 -43.45
C VAL A 612 -17.12 12.07 -43.34
N SER A 613 -15.85 12.10 -43.74
CA SER A 613 -14.98 10.92 -43.58
C SER A 613 -14.88 10.54 -42.10
N GLY A 614 -15.09 9.26 -41.80
CA GLY A 614 -15.17 8.73 -40.44
C GLY A 614 -16.59 8.60 -39.87
N SER A 615 -17.63 9.12 -40.53
CA SER A 615 -19.02 8.84 -40.14
C SER A 615 -19.32 7.32 -40.25
N TYR A 616 -20.26 6.85 -39.43
CA TYR A 616 -20.79 5.50 -39.53
C TYR A 616 -22.19 5.49 -40.11
N VAL A 617 -22.48 4.50 -40.94
CA VAL A 617 -23.80 4.29 -41.51
C VAL A 617 -24.25 2.84 -41.41
N VAL A 618 -25.55 2.66 -41.23
CA VAL A 618 -26.24 1.40 -41.50
C VAL A 618 -26.99 1.53 -42.81
N ILE A 619 -26.74 0.61 -43.74
CA ILE A 619 -27.35 0.57 -45.07
C ILE A 619 -28.26 -0.65 -45.20
N ASP A 620 -29.48 -0.43 -45.68
CA ASP A 620 -30.41 -1.51 -46.02
C ASP A 620 -31.17 -1.23 -47.32
N GLY A 621 -31.66 -2.29 -47.98
CA GLY A 621 -32.54 -2.22 -49.15
C GLY A 621 -31.86 -2.02 -50.51
N VAL A 622 -30.53 -2.02 -50.60
CA VAL A 622 -29.80 -1.96 -51.87
C VAL A 622 -29.95 -3.28 -52.63
N ALA A 623 -30.60 -3.24 -53.79
CA ALA A 623 -30.74 -4.37 -54.69
C ALA A 623 -29.66 -4.37 -55.79
N GLY A 624 -29.26 -5.56 -56.23
CA GLY A 624 -28.16 -5.75 -57.18
C GLY A 624 -26.81 -5.89 -56.48
N ASN A 625 -26.18 -4.77 -56.11
CA ASN A 625 -24.99 -4.78 -55.25
C ASN A 625 -25.36 -4.96 -53.77
N THR A 626 -25.80 -6.17 -53.41
CA THR A 626 -26.30 -6.47 -52.06
C THR A 626 -25.22 -6.41 -50.98
N ALA A 627 -23.93 -6.46 -51.36
CA ALA A 627 -22.79 -6.27 -50.47
C ALA A 627 -22.65 -4.83 -49.94
N ALA A 628 -23.47 -3.88 -50.41
CA ALA A 628 -23.56 -2.55 -49.83
C ALA A 628 -24.45 -2.49 -48.56
N ASN A 629 -25.24 -3.53 -48.26
CA ASN A 629 -26.13 -3.54 -47.10
C ASN A 629 -25.39 -4.05 -45.85
N GLY A 630 -25.45 -3.28 -44.77
CA GLY A 630 -24.76 -3.56 -43.52
C GLY A 630 -24.28 -2.28 -42.82
N PHE A 631 -23.46 -2.47 -41.79
CA PHE A 631 -22.78 -1.41 -41.06
C PHE A 631 -21.43 -1.10 -41.71
N TYR A 632 -21.14 0.18 -41.95
CA TYR A 632 -19.89 0.63 -42.55
C TYR A 632 -19.42 1.95 -41.95
N ARG A 633 -18.10 2.06 -41.77
CA ARG A 633 -17.42 3.36 -41.75
C ARG A 633 -17.35 3.91 -43.17
N VAL A 634 -17.46 5.23 -43.32
CA VAL A 634 -17.44 5.88 -44.64
C VAL A 634 -16.28 6.84 -44.82
N THR A 635 -15.78 6.91 -46.06
CA THR A 635 -14.87 7.97 -46.51
C THR A 635 -15.60 8.88 -47.49
N ARG A 636 -15.73 10.17 -47.15
CA ARG A 636 -16.38 11.17 -48.01
C ARG A 636 -15.53 11.43 -49.26
N LEU A 637 -16.14 11.32 -50.44
CA LEU A 637 -15.47 11.61 -51.71
C LEU A 637 -15.91 12.96 -52.30
N THR A 638 -17.21 13.26 -52.25
CA THR A 638 -17.81 14.53 -52.68
C THR A 638 -19.02 14.87 -51.81
N ASP A 639 -19.79 15.91 -52.13
CA ASP A 639 -21.10 16.18 -51.47
C ASP A 639 -22.18 15.14 -51.78
N ASN A 640 -21.98 14.34 -52.83
CA ASN A 640 -22.99 13.41 -53.35
C ASN A 640 -22.53 11.94 -53.37
N THR A 641 -21.31 11.67 -52.91
CA THR A 641 -20.71 10.33 -52.96
C THR A 641 -19.77 10.08 -51.80
N PHE A 642 -19.83 8.87 -51.25
CA PHE A 642 -18.91 8.36 -50.24
C PHE A 642 -18.58 6.89 -50.52
N SER A 643 -17.40 6.42 -50.09
CA SER A 643 -17.05 5.00 -50.13
C SER A 643 -17.31 4.31 -48.81
N LEU A 644 -17.63 3.01 -48.86
CA LEU A 644 -17.77 2.13 -47.70
C LEU A 644 -16.42 1.46 -47.42
N ASP A 645 -15.85 1.68 -46.24
CA ASP A 645 -14.55 1.13 -45.89
C ASP A 645 -14.63 -0.41 -45.78
N ASN A 646 -13.54 -1.09 -46.14
CA ASN A 646 -13.43 -2.56 -46.11
C ASN A 646 -14.57 -3.32 -46.86
N SER A 647 -15.15 -2.71 -47.89
CA SER A 647 -16.24 -3.29 -48.67
C SER A 647 -15.79 -3.81 -50.04
N SER A 648 -16.45 -4.86 -50.54
CA SER A 648 -16.26 -5.38 -51.90
C SER A 648 -17.61 -5.61 -52.58
N GLY A 649 -17.82 -4.98 -53.73
CA GLY A 649 -19.03 -5.13 -54.52
C GLY A 649 -19.25 -6.56 -55.01
N ASN A 650 -20.52 -6.98 -55.07
CA ASN A 650 -20.91 -8.33 -55.49
C ASN A 650 -21.89 -8.37 -56.68
N GLY A 651 -22.10 -7.23 -57.34
CA GLY A 651 -23.02 -7.09 -58.46
C GLY A 651 -23.27 -5.63 -58.83
N ASP A 652 -23.91 -5.40 -59.98
CA ASP A 652 -24.31 -4.05 -60.39
C ASP A 652 -25.51 -3.57 -59.59
N TYR A 653 -25.54 -2.28 -59.25
CA TYR A 653 -26.70 -1.67 -58.61
C TYR A 653 -27.95 -1.73 -59.51
N VAL A 654 -29.07 -2.13 -58.93
CA VAL A 654 -30.37 -2.19 -59.61
C VAL A 654 -31.31 -1.09 -59.13
N SER A 655 -31.55 -1.00 -57.83
CA SER A 655 -32.49 -0.02 -57.25
C SER A 655 -32.44 -0.04 -55.72
N GLY A 656 -33.06 0.97 -55.10
CA GLY A 656 -33.37 0.99 -53.67
C GLY A 656 -32.15 1.32 -52.79
N GLY A 657 -32.36 1.21 -51.50
CA GLY A 657 -31.32 1.50 -50.51
C GLY A 657 -31.59 2.78 -49.74
N THR A 658 -31.39 2.71 -48.44
CA THR A 658 -31.29 3.88 -47.55
C THR A 658 -30.07 3.69 -46.67
N TRP A 659 -29.39 4.79 -46.34
CA TRP A 659 -28.42 4.81 -45.26
C TRP A 659 -29.00 5.60 -44.08
N SER A 660 -28.69 5.16 -42.87
CA SER A 660 -28.93 5.89 -41.63
C SER A 660 -27.59 6.15 -40.95
N GLU A 661 -27.31 7.40 -40.60
CA GLU A 661 -26.12 7.78 -39.84
C GLU A 661 -26.29 7.34 -38.38
N VAL A 662 -25.24 6.74 -37.83
CA VAL A 662 -25.23 6.14 -36.51
C VAL A 662 -23.99 6.55 -35.73
N THR A 663 -24.05 6.42 -34.40
CA THR A 663 -22.93 6.53 -33.46
C THR A 663 -22.76 5.22 -32.70
N GLY A 664 -21.63 5.01 -32.03
CA GLY A 664 -21.34 3.81 -31.24
C GLY A 664 -20.26 4.12 -30.20
N PRO A 665 -19.65 3.10 -29.58
CA PRO A 665 -18.51 3.28 -28.70
C PRO A 665 -17.36 3.87 -29.52
N ASN A 666 -16.76 4.97 -29.07
CA ASN A 666 -15.68 5.69 -29.77
C ASN A 666 -16.06 6.28 -31.14
N PRO A 667 -16.84 7.37 -31.17
CA PRO A 667 -17.17 8.04 -32.41
C PRO A 667 -15.99 8.78 -33.05
N ARG A 668 -16.22 9.43 -34.19
CA ARG A 668 -15.16 10.14 -34.93
C ARG A 668 -14.60 11.34 -34.14
N PRO A 669 -13.30 11.67 -34.30
CA PRO A 669 -12.73 12.89 -33.71
C PRO A 669 -13.47 14.13 -34.21
N LYS A 670 -13.86 15.05 -33.31
CA LYS A 670 -14.58 16.28 -33.66
C LYS A 670 -13.69 17.53 -33.61
N ASP A 671 -12.75 17.67 -32.67
CA ASP A 671 -11.62 18.63 -32.70
C ASP A 671 -10.61 18.38 -31.54
N ILE A 672 -9.71 19.34 -31.27
CA ILE A 672 -8.60 19.27 -30.29
C ILE A 672 -9.03 19.34 -28.82
N GLU A 673 -10.24 19.80 -28.51
CA GLU A 673 -10.82 19.80 -27.15
C GLU A 673 -11.95 18.76 -27.01
N GLU A 674 -12.46 18.27 -28.15
CA GLU A 674 -13.52 17.27 -28.25
C GLU A 674 -12.98 15.91 -28.75
N THR A 675 -12.26 15.24 -27.86
CA THR A 675 -11.46 14.00 -28.03
C THR A 675 -12.26 12.73 -28.30
N GLY A 676 -13.21 12.72 -29.24
CA GLY A 676 -13.73 11.44 -29.75
C GLY A 676 -12.61 10.61 -30.39
N ALA A 677 -12.58 9.30 -30.13
CA ALA A 677 -11.67 8.27 -30.66
C ALA A 677 -10.41 7.99 -29.82
N GLN A 678 -10.56 7.97 -28.49
CA GLN A 678 -9.51 7.45 -27.60
C GLN A 678 -9.53 5.94 -27.41
N GLY A 679 -10.38 5.19 -28.12
CA GLY A 679 -10.45 3.72 -28.11
C GLY A 679 -9.15 2.94 -28.35
N ARG A 680 -8.09 3.62 -28.81
CA ARG A 680 -6.74 3.02 -28.85
C ARG A 680 -6.23 2.66 -27.45
N ILE A 681 -6.66 3.39 -26.44
CA ILE A 681 -6.23 3.24 -25.04
C ILE A 681 -7.42 3.19 -24.07
N HIS A 682 -8.60 3.69 -24.46
CA HIS A 682 -9.81 3.76 -23.62
C HIS A 682 -10.96 2.97 -24.28
N PHE A 683 -10.94 1.66 -24.07
CA PHE A 683 -12.04 0.77 -24.43
C PHE A 683 -12.07 -0.36 -23.40
N SER A 684 -13.26 -0.75 -22.99
CA SER A 684 -13.44 -1.75 -21.95
C SER A 684 -14.40 -2.84 -22.43
N ILE A 685 -14.15 -4.07 -22.00
CA ILE A 685 -15.01 -5.21 -22.28
C ILE A 685 -15.04 -6.15 -21.08
N VAL A 686 -16.23 -6.60 -20.69
CA VAL A 686 -16.38 -7.60 -19.61
C VAL A 686 -17.54 -8.53 -19.89
N VAL A 687 -17.38 -9.81 -19.59
CA VAL A 687 -18.47 -10.81 -19.72
C VAL A 687 -19.27 -10.85 -18.43
N ASP A 688 -20.58 -10.99 -18.54
CA ASP A 688 -21.44 -11.20 -17.38
C ASP A 688 -21.05 -12.50 -16.65
N PRO A 689 -20.80 -12.46 -15.33
CA PRO A 689 -20.36 -13.63 -14.58
C PRO A 689 -21.46 -14.69 -14.43
N THR A 690 -22.72 -14.31 -14.65
CA THR A 690 -23.91 -15.16 -14.50
C THR A 690 -24.51 -15.60 -15.83
N ASP A 691 -24.10 -15.03 -16.97
CA ASP A 691 -24.58 -15.41 -18.30
C ASP A 691 -23.47 -15.35 -19.37
N PRO A 692 -23.08 -16.47 -20.00
CA PRO A 692 -21.98 -16.52 -20.96
C PRO A 692 -22.34 -15.89 -22.32
N ASP A 693 -23.61 -15.59 -22.58
CA ASP A 693 -24.06 -14.89 -23.80
C ASP A 693 -24.05 -13.37 -23.63
N ILE A 694 -23.97 -12.85 -22.40
CA ILE A 694 -24.04 -11.41 -22.14
C ILE A 694 -22.63 -10.80 -21.99
N VAL A 695 -22.37 -9.73 -22.74
CA VAL A 695 -21.10 -8.98 -22.72
C VAL A 695 -21.36 -7.48 -22.63
N TYR A 696 -20.54 -6.77 -21.89
CA TYR A 696 -20.58 -5.31 -21.77
C TYR A 696 -19.39 -4.72 -22.51
N ILE A 697 -19.63 -3.63 -23.24
CA ILE A 697 -18.58 -2.89 -23.95
C ILE A 697 -18.73 -1.41 -23.63
N GLY A 698 -17.61 -0.77 -23.29
CA GLY A 698 -17.49 0.66 -23.05
C GLY A 698 -16.46 1.30 -23.97
N GLY A 699 -16.63 2.59 -24.21
CA GLY A 699 -15.62 3.44 -24.87
C GLY A 699 -15.73 4.88 -24.38
N ASP A 700 -15.30 5.79 -25.24
CA ASP A 700 -15.32 7.24 -25.11
C ASP A 700 -16.77 7.80 -25.18
N ARG A 701 -16.91 9.12 -25.29
CA ARG A 701 -18.18 9.86 -25.35
C ARG A 701 -19.04 9.48 -26.55
N GLN A 702 -20.36 9.65 -26.44
CA GLN A 702 -21.28 9.44 -27.57
C GLN A 702 -21.32 10.67 -28.50
N GLU A 703 -21.70 10.49 -29.79
CA GLU A 703 -21.93 11.67 -30.65
C GLU A 703 -23.25 12.36 -30.31
N GLN A 704 -23.20 13.68 -30.19
CA GLN A 704 -24.39 14.52 -30.09
C GLN A 704 -24.81 15.12 -31.45
N PRO A 705 -26.13 15.31 -31.68
CA PRO A 705 -27.23 14.78 -30.87
C PRO A 705 -27.46 13.29 -31.17
N ASN A 706 -27.77 12.48 -30.14
CA ASN A 706 -28.24 11.10 -30.32
C ASN A 706 -29.65 10.91 -29.75
N VAL A 707 -30.25 9.75 -30.02
CA VAL A 707 -31.64 9.47 -29.64
C VAL A 707 -31.85 9.28 -28.13
N ILE A 708 -30.81 8.98 -27.35
CA ILE A 708 -30.92 8.65 -25.91
C ILE A 708 -30.75 9.87 -24.98
N GLY A 709 -30.52 11.06 -25.54
CA GLY A 709 -30.58 12.32 -24.80
C GLY A 709 -29.27 12.76 -24.14
N ASP A 710 -28.13 12.20 -24.53
CA ASP A 710 -26.82 12.70 -24.09
C ASP A 710 -26.65 14.18 -24.47
N ASN A 711 -26.33 15.01 -23.47
CA ASN A 711 -26.17 16.45 -23.60
C ASN A 711 -24.87 16.98 -22.95
N THR A 712 -23.98 16.10 -22.48
CA THR A 712 -22.71 16.41 -21.79
C THR A 712 -21.59 15.45 -22.20
N TYR A 713 -20.86 14.84 -21.25
CA TYR A 713 -19.69 13.98 -21.43
C TYR A 713 -20.01 12.55 -20.95
N GLY A 714 -21.20 12.02 -21.27
CA GLY A 714 -21.61 10.68 -20.82
C GLY A 714 -20.92 9.56 -21.60
N GLY A 715 -20.56 8.48 -20.90
CA GLY A 715 -19.92 7.30 -21.49
C GLY A 715 -20.81 6.53 -22.50
N ALA A 716 -20.16 5.93 -23.49
CA ALA A 716 -20.79 5.03 -24.47
C ALA A 716 -20.67 3.56 -24.02
N ILE A 717 -21.60 3.12 -23.16
CA ILE A 717 -21.61 1.75 -22.62
C ILE A 717 -22.82 0.98 -23.13
N PHE A 718 -22.61 -0.27 -23.56
CA PHE A 718 -23.64 -1.14 -24.13
C PHE A 718 -23.60 -2.53 -23.52
N ARG A 719 -24.78 -3.14 -23.36
CA ARG A 719 -24.97 -4.56 -23.04
C ARG A 719 -25.33 -5.31 -24.33
N GLY A 720 -24.55 -6.35 -24.65
CA GLY A 720 -24.72 -7.21 -25.81
C GLY A 720 -25.23 -8.60 -25.43
N ASP A 721 -26.05 -9.20 -26.28
CA ASP A 721 -26.52 -10.59 -26.17
C ASP A 721 -26.13 -11.40 -27.42
N ALA A 722 -25.18 -12.32 -27.22
CA ALA A 722 -24.63 -13.19 -28.26
C ALA A 722 -25.60 -14.31 -28.69
N SER A 723 -26.66 -14.58 -27.93
CA SER A 723 -27.70 -15.56 -28.27
C SER A 723 -28.67 -15.01 -29.33
N ILE A 724 -28.77 -13.68 -29.44
CA ILE A 724 -29.58 -13.00 -30.46
C ILE A 724 -28.85 -13.03 -31.80
N ALA A 725 -29.58 -13.33 -32.88
CA ALA A 725 -29.00 -13.39 -34.22
C ALA A 725 -28.54 -12.01 -34.70
N ARG A 726 -27.30 -11.94 -35.18
CA ARG A 726 -26.69 -10.76 -35.81
C ARG A 726 -27.56 -10.21 -36.95
N ASN A 727 -27.79 -8.90 -36.96
CA ASN A 727 -28.47 -8.19 -38.05
C ASN A 727 -27.88 -6.78 -38.26
N PRO A 728 -26.83 -6.65 -39.09
CA PRO A 728 -26.09 -5.39 -39.26
C PRO A 728 -26.83 -4.36 -40.12
N ARG A 729 -28.09 -4.61 -40.46
CA ARG A 729 -28.93 -3.77 -41.32
C ARG A 729 -29.94 -2.94 -40.53
N VAL A 730 -29.93 -3.07 -39.21
CA VAL A 730 -30.86 -2.38 -38.30
C VAL A 730 -30.05 -1.54 -37.31
N ALA A 731 -30.53 -0.33 -37.07
CA ALA A 731 -29.99 0.59 -36.07
C ALA A 731 -31.13 1.04 -35.14
N PRO A 732 -31.05 0.81 -33.82
CA PRO A 732 -29.98 0.08 -33.14
C PRO A 732 -29.97 -1.41 -33.50
N SER A 733 -28.84 -2.08 -33.25
CA SER A 733 -28.75 -3.53 -33.46
C SER A 733 -29.66 -4.27 -32.47
N PRO A 734 -30.33 -5.36 -32.88
CA PRO A 734 -31.13 -6.17 -31.97
C PRO A 734 -30.30 -6.91 -30.90
N GLN A 735 -28.98 -6.98 -31.06
CA GLN A 735 -28.10 -7.62 -30.07
C GLN A 735 -27.69 -6.68 -28.93
N TRP A 736 -27.91 -5.37 -29.07
CA TRP A 736 -27.30 -4.38 -28.19
C TRP A 736 -28.34 -3.43 -27.60
N ASP A 737 -28.33 -3.31 -26.28
CA ASP A 737 -29.03 -2.28 -25.53
C ASP A 737 -28.01 -1.30 -24.94
N HIS A 738 -28.27 0.00 -25.00
CA HIS A 738 -27.44 0.97 -24.31
C HIS A 738 -27.60 0.87 -22.79
N ALA A 739 -26.52 1.12 -22.07
CA ALA A 739 -26.46 0.99 -20.62
C ALA A 739 -26.30 2.36 -19.93
N THR A 740 -26.83 3.45 -20.49
CA THR A 740 -26.70 4.81 -19.93
C THR A 740 -27.97 5.63 -20.18
N HIS A 741 -28.13 6.82 -19.62
CA HIS A 741 -29.18 7.79 -19.95
C HIS A 741 -30.63 7.23 -19.93
N ASP A 742 -31.50 7.84 -20.73
CA ASP A 742 -32.94 7.59 -20.73
C ASP A 742 -33.32 6.40 -21.62
N PHE A 743 -34.21 5.55 -21.10
CA PHE A 743 -34.91 4.60 -21.93
C PHE A 743 -35.71 5.31 -23.03
N VAL A 744 -35.50 4.92 -24.29
CA VAL A 744 -36.22 5.46 -25.45
C VAL A 744 -37.16 4.40 -26.03
N PRO A 745 -38.49 4.56 -25.88
CA PRO A 745 -39.45 3.58 -26.38
C PRO A 745 -39.28 3.29 -27.88
N GLY A 746 -39.03 2.03 -28.21
CA GLY A 746 -38.93 1.55 -29.59
C GLY A 746 -37.56 1.76 -30.25
N VAL A 747 -36.56 2.25 -29.51
CA VAL A 747 -35.16 2.21 -29.93
C VAL A 747 -34.57 0.87 -29.49
N ASP A 748 -34.41 0.65 -28.18
CA ASP A 748 -33.93 -0.61 -27.63
C ASP A 748 -34.75 -1.01 -26.38
N PRO A 749 -35.29 -2.25 -26.30
CA PRO A 749 -36.35 -2.57 -25.34
C PRO A 749 -35.90 -2.58 -23.88
N ASP A 750 -34.66 -2.99 -23.63
CA ASP A 750 -34.09 -3.15 -22.29
C ASP A 750 -32.94 -2.16 -22.03
N GLY A 751 -32.76 -1.19 -22.94
CA GLY A 751 -31.77 -0.12 -22.82
C GLY A 751 -32.16 0.99 -21.86
N GLY A 752 -31.15 1.72 -21.42
CA GLY A 752 -31.27 2.88 -20.55
C GLY A 752 -30.99 2.60 -19.08
N THR A 753 -31.40 3.57 -18.27
CA THR A 753 -31.38 3.53 -16.81
C THR A 753 -32.71 3.98 -16.24
N ALA A 754 -32.93 3.73 -14.95
CA ALA A 754 -34.19 4.10 -14.29
C ALA A 754 -34.34 5.63 -14.16
N SER A 755 -33.22 6.34 -14.02
CA SER A 755 -33.19 7.76 -13.67
C SER A 755 -32.36 8.63 -14.63
N GLY A 756 -32.07 8.15 -15.84
CA GLY A 756 -31.34 8.93 -16.85
C GLY A 756 -29.84 9.09 -16.54
N THR A 757 -29.25 8.15 -15.81
CA THR A 757 -27.86 8.23 -15.31
C THR A 757 -26.83 7.70 -16.28
N ALA A 758 -25.62 8.27 -16.26
CA ALA A 758 -24.46 7.81 -17.02
C ALA A 758 -23.17 8.08 -16.23
N PRO A 759 -22.14 7.23 -16.34
CA PRO A 759 -20.79 7.56 -15.88
C PRO A 759 -20.17 8.59 -16.84
N HIS A 760 -18.95 9.03 -16.53
CA HIS A 760 -18.22 9.93 -17.41
C HIS A 760 -17.80 9.18 -18.68
N ALA A 761 -17.32 9.92 -19.67
CA ALA A 761 -16.73 9.36 -20.88
C ALA A 761 -15.32 8.81 -20.60
N ASP A 762 -14.80 8.08 -21.58
CA ASP A 762 -13.46 7.46 -21.60
C ASP A 762 -13.36 6.21 -20.74
N SER A 763 -14.25 5.25 -21.00
CA SER A 763 -14.24 3.96 -20.31
C SER A 763 -12.92 3.23 -20.53
N ARG A 764 -12.28 2.84 -19.42
CA ARG A 764 -10.92 2.25 -19.39
C ARG A 764 -10.93 0.79 -18.96
N GLU A 765 -11.73 0.42 -17.96
CA GLU A 765 -11.83 -0.96 -17.46
C GLU A 765 -13.21 -1.19 -16.84
N MET A 766 -13.72 -2.43 -16.93
CA MET A 766 -14.95 -2.84 -16.27
C MET A 766 -14.78 -4.17 -15.55
N VAL A 767 -15.36 -4.28 -14.35
CA VAL A 767 -15.41 -5.52 -13.58
C VAL A 767 -16.78 -5.72 -12.93
N PHE A 768 -17.09 -6.94 -12.50
CA PHE A 768 -18.25 -7.18 -11.64
C PHE A 768 -17.80 -7.29 -10.19
N ASP A 769 -18.52 -6.63 -9.28
CA ASP A 769 -18.33 -6.85 -7.85
C ASP A 769 -18.95 -8.19 -7.40
N ALA A 770 -18.66 -8.60 -6.16
CA ALA A 770 -19.19 -9.84 -5.60
C ALA A 770 -20.73 -9.85 -5.43
N ASN A 771 -21.39 -8.69 -5.52
CA ASN A 771 -22.85 -8.58 -5.53
C ASN A 771 -23.45 -8.65 -6.94
N GLY A 772 -22.61 -8.71 -7.98
CA GLY A 772 -23.04 -8.73 -9.38
C GLY A 772 -23.43 -7.36 -9.94
N ASN A 773 -22.98 -6.27 -9.31
CA ASN A 773 -23.03 -4.93 -9.90
C ASN A 773 -21.88 -4.75 -10.89
N LEU A 774 -22.11 -3.97 -11.94
CA LEU A 774 -21.07 -3.61 -12.90
C LEU A 774 -20.32 -2.38 -12.36
N VAL A 775 -19.00 -2.47 -12.28
CA VAL A 775 -18.11 -1.37 -11.89
C VAL A 775 -17.33 -0.96 -13.12
N GLU A 776 -17.21 0.33 -13.32
CA GLU A 776 -16.55 0.92 -14.47
C GLU A 776 -15.66 2.08 -14.01
N VAL A 777 -14.51 2.22 -14.67
CA VAL A 777 -13.56 3.30 -14.41
C VAL A 777 -13.22 4.04 -15.70
N ASP A 778 -13.04 5.35 -15.56
CA ASP A 778 -12.93 6.29 -16.67
C ASP A 778 -12.11 7.53 -16.29
N ASP A 779 -12.11 8.57 -17.14
CA ASP A 779 -11.42 9.84 -16.88
C ASP A 779 -12.01 10.65 -15.70
N GLY A 780 -13.26 10.37 -15.35
CA GLY A 780 -13.97 10.98 -14.24
C GLY A 780 -13.95 10.19 -12.93
N GLY A 781 -13.36 9.00 -12.90
CA GLY A 781 -13.16 8.23 -11.68
C GLY A 781 -13.65 6.79 -11.74
N ILE A 782 -14.51 6.43 -10.79
CA ILE A 782 -15.06 5.08 -10.62
C ILE A 782 -16.58 5.15 -10.39
N TYR A 783 -17.32 4.33 -11.12
CA TYR A 783 -18.77 4.30 -11.11
C TYR A 783 -19.28 2.86 -10.98
N MET A 784 -20.42 2.71 -10.30
CA MET A 784 -21.08 1.42 -10.11
C MET A 784 -22.50 1.48 -10.65
N ARG A 785 -22.84 0.53 -11.53
CA ARG A 785 -24.20 0.27 -12.00
C ARG A 785 -24.84 -0.86 -11.21
N THR A 786 -25.95 -0.52 -10.56
CA THR A 786 -26.87 -1.50 -9.98
C THR A 786 -27.68 -2.19 -11.09
N SER A 787 -28.14 -3.42 -10.87
CA SER A 787 -28.98 -4.17 -11.84
C SER A 787 -28.51 -4.06 -13.31
N PRO A 788 -27.26 -4.45 -13.63
CA PRO A 788 -26.66 -4.14 -14.94
C PRO A 788 -27.34 -4.83 -16.14
N ARG A 789 -28.23 -5.80 -15.89
CA ARG A 789 -28.89 -6.62 -16.93
C ARG A 789 -30.20 -6.03 -17.45
N ASP A 790 -30.70 -4.98 -16.80
CA ASP A 790 -31.94 -4.34 -17.20
C ASP A 790 -31.87 -2.82 -17.04
N ARG A 791 -32.88 -2.14 -17.60
CA ARG A 791 -33.03 -0.69 -17.56
C ARG A 791 -33.42 -0.11 -16.20
N PHE A 792 -33.65 -0.94 -15.17
CA PHE A 792 -34.02 -0.46 -13.84
C PHE A 792 -32.80 -0.15 -12.96
N GLY A 793 -31.61 -0.48 -13.46
CA GLY A 793 -30.33 -0.07 -12.89
C GLY A 793 -29.99 1.39 -13.13
N ASP A 794 -29.30 2.00 -12.17
CA ASP A 794 -28.69 3.33 -12.28
C ASP A 794 -27.18 3.25 -11.98
N TRP A 795 -26.43 4.20 -12.55
CA TRP A 795 -25.03 4.48 -12.24
C TRP A 795 -24.91 5.37 -11.02
N PHE A 796 -23.88 5.13 -10.21
CA PHE A 796 -23.52 5.93 -9.05
C PHE A 796 -22.02 6.14 -9.00
N SER A 797 -21.57 7.38 -8.86
CA SER A 797 -20.16 7.66 -8.52
C SER A 797 -19.79 6.96 -7.21
N LYS A 798 -18.61 6.36 -7.21
CA LYS A 798 -17.96 5.71 -6.05
C LYS A 798 -16.66 6.40 -5.68
N ALA A 799 -16.54 7.68 -6.04
CA ALA A 799 -15.37 8.48 -5.73
C ALA A 799 -15.21 8.70 -4.21
N GLY A 800 -16.26 9.08 -3.47
CA GLY A 800 -16.21 9.15 -2.00
C GLY A 800 -15.07 10.08 -1.50
N THR A 801 -14.04 9.53 -0.86
CA THR A 801 -12.83 10.30 -0.42
C THR A 801 -11.66 10.25 -1.41
N LEU A 802 -11.84 9.71 -2.61
CA LEU A 802 -10.76 9.51 -3.58
C LEU A 802 -10.16 10.85 -4.03
N GLY A 803 -8.83 10.99 -3.94
CA GLY A 803 -8.12 12.25 -4.19
C GLY A 803 -7.17 12.24 -5.39
N VAL A 804 -7.48 11.46 -6.43
CA VAL A 804 -6.64 11.38 -7.63
C VAL A 804 -6.80 12.65 -8.46
N VAL A 805 -5.71 13.37 -8.73
CA VAL A 805 -5.70 14.57 -9.60
C VAL A 805 -4.43 14.69 -10.43
N GLU A 806 -4.50 15.49 -11.50
CA GLU A 806 -3.34 15.93 -12.27
C GLU A 806 -3.08 17.43 -11.98
N PHE A 807 -1.93 17.74 -11.39
CA PHE A 807 -1.49 19.13 -11.18
C PHE A 807 -0.63 19.61 -12.35
N HIS A 808 -0.99 20.74 -12.96
CA HIS A 808 -0.18 21.35 -14.01
C HIS A 808 0.95 22.23 -13.45
N ASP A 809 0.68 22.98 -12.38
CA ASP A 809 1.65 23.83 -11.69
C ASP A 809 1.25 23.99 -10.22
N VAL A 810 2.23 24.11 -9.34
CA VAL A 810 2.02 24.35 -7.90
C VAL A 810 2.88 25.55 -7.53
N GLY A 811 2.21 26.67 -7.25
CA GLY A 811 2.86 27.85 -6.70
C GLY A 811 2.87 27.78 -5.17
N TYR A 812 3.99 28.11 -4.54
CA TYR A 812 4.07 28.36 -3.11
C TYR A 812 4.01 29.87 -2.81
#